data_AF-A0A0C2ZLX0-F1
#
_entry.id   AF-A0A0C2ZLX0-F1
#
_cell.length_a   1.000
_cell.length_b   1.000
_cell.length_c   1.000
_cell.angle_alpha   90.00
_cell.angle_beta   90.00
_cell.angle_gamma   90.00
#
_symmetry.space_group_name_H-M   'P 1'
#
loop_
_entity.id
_entity.type
_entity.pdbx_description
1 polymer ?
#
loop_
_entity_poly.entity_id
_entity_poly.type
_entity_poly.pdbx_seq_one_letter_code
_entity_poly.pdbx_strand_id
1 'polypeptide(L)'
;MSKKYNKKQIILSSLSFSSLAVLPIFVTSCGLSFKNHNLTSNSKTWQIPTIPNANKKPTINSESNLNNFKNNEILNSLNFSSSTKTSLKKLHNFYPKQYIEEFKEKNLTKEKVQEIIFNHNIPSNYYSHPKFKLERKYITLDKENQVEKLKLLDSENNQEIQNVTWYQRLRIPNDKLLSVNENDDNSLINLNSDGTISAKKHKNSSDVDVVELWAEHKGSLYKIEVTIVPIHEVNIQKAKLEAKKIADQWRNLPTLEKITKAYDWMTKEVKFDYNISNSYDNQSAYSALVNKSTVCTGYAKGFQMLMDELGISCTLITSDISPRDPNGVKHVWNLVEIDGEWYHLDTTSDRIENNQKQEYRFFLLHDDDFTKDDVFVRKTRNFGERFRNLKLSNFVKNKEDIDTLIDKHLNESKNSYPKKLQVKTHQNMYNEISKAIQESGFQIQNFQFIRDGSAYTSYKTINYNLKEEKTIDIKEIKVEKIEKYQNNNKSKALGDYAIKITFNQKVDNLKIKNFIIEKALIKEIEQDKNSYILYLDHFTNFNKVNVKLTDIKKRGFKFNLSDNSVEFEVKKFDKKPEAIVKAVGENEVLISNVKSGMQYRNNLSQWIDIKTESFIAENIVLGRLQFRWKDSFDKFASDIQNVEITKANDVYNIVKLERPNTIIGVDNTMEYRVINKNSQWESIISNKIENLKSGTYEIRTKANNNSLASNSHQITIN
;
A
#
# COMPACT_ATOMS: atom_id res chain seq x y z
N MET A 1 -39.85 -12.23 0.26
CA MET A 1 -38.73 -11.59 1.00
C MET A 1 -37.45 -11.73 0.19
N SER A 2 -37.04 -10.66 -0.49
CA SER A 2 -35.88 -10.63 -1.38
C SER A 2 -34.58 -10.62 -0.56
N LYS A 3 -33.83 -11.73 -0.57
CA LYS A 3 -32.47 -11.79 -0.03
C LYS A 3 -31.54 -11.06 -1.00
N LYS A 4 -31.07 -9.87 -0.61
CA LYS A 4 -30.00 -9.15 -1.32
C LYS A 4 -28.75 -10.04 -1.40
N TYR A 5 -28.37 -10.43 -2.62
CA TYR A 5 -27.08 -11.06 -2.91
C TYR A 5 -25.94 -10.13 -2.47
N ASN A 6 -25.00 -10.63 -1.68
CA ASN A 6 -23.83 -9.85 -1.26
C ASN A 6 -22.81 -9.77 -2.42
N LYS A 7 -23.09 -8.90 -3.40
CA LYS A 7 -22.31 -8.73 -4.64
C LYS A 7 -20.83 -8.32 -4.42
N LYS A 8 -20.46 -7.83 -3.23
CA LYS A 8 -19.07 -7.41 -2.91
C LYS A 8 -18.05 -8.55 -2.89
N GLN A 9 -18.48 -9.78 -2.61
CA GLN A 9 -17.55 -10.92 -2.46
C GLN A 9 -17.08 -11.47 -3.82
N ILE A 10 -17.89 -11.36 -4.87
CA ILE A 10 -17.56 -11.80 -6.24
C ILE A 10 -16.42 -10.96 -6.84
N ILE A 11 -16.43 -9.64 -6.57
CA ILE A 11 -15.45 -8.65 -7.06
C ILE A 11 -14.01 -9.04 -6.68
N LEU A 12 -13.79 -9.59 -5.49
CA LEU A 12 -12.45 -9.96 -5.01
C LEU A 12 -11.89 -11.24 -5.66
N SER A 13 -12.73 -12.06 -6.29
CA SER A 13 -12.34 -13.38 -6.83
C SER A 13 -12.14 -13.40 -8.34
N SER A 14 -12.77 -12.48 -9.09
CA SER A 14 -12.65 -12.37 -10.56
C SER A 14 -11.65 -11.30 -11.02
N LEU A 15 -11.16 -10.45 -10.11
CA LEU A 15 -10.11 -9.48 -10.37
C LEU A 15 -8.74 -10.10 -10.09
N SER A 16 -8.11 -10.74 -11.08
CA SER A 16 -6.65 -10.85 -11.11
C SER A 16 -6.06 -9.49 -11.51
N PHE A 17 -6.22 -8.49 -10.64
CA PHE A 17 -5.67 -7.16 -10.85
C PHE A 17 -4.54 -6.91 -9.85
N SER A 18 -3.34 -6.73 -10.40
CA SER A 18 -2.28 -5.99 -9.72
C SER A 18 -2.82 -4.65 -9.25
N SER A 19 -2.71 -4.37 -7.95
CA SER A 19 -2.99 -3.08 -7.31
C SER A 19 -4.46 -2.65 -7.23
N LEU A 20 -5.28 -3.36 -6.44
CA LEU A 20 -6.40 -2.72 -5.76
C LEU A 20 -6.11 -2.77 -4.26
N ALA A 21 -5.73 -1.62 -3.69
CA ALA A 21 -5.99 -1.43 -2.28
C ALA A 21 -7.50 -1.64 -2.10
N VAL A 22 -7.90 -2.57 -1.24
CA VAL A 22 -9.29 -2.64 -0.77
C VAL A 22 -9.53 -1.33 -0.01
N LEU A 23 -9.92 -0.30 -0.74
CA LEU A 23 -10.51 0.88 -0.17
C LEU A 23 -11.81 0.39 0.49
N PRO A 24 -12.02 0.60 1.79
CA PRO A 24 -13.39 0.74 2.23
C PRO A 24 -13.99 1.83 1.32
N ILE A 25 -15.08 1.51 0.62
CA ILE A 25 -15.89 2.50 -0.08
C ILE A 25 -16.49 3.39 1.02
N PHE A 26 -15.68 4.30 1.57
CA PHE A 26 -16.19 5.55 2.05
C PHE A 26 -16.43 6.35 0.80
N VAL A 27 -17.71 6.61 0.50
CA VAL A 27 -18.08 7.69 -0.41
C VAL A 27 -17.66 8.97 0.29
N THR A 28 -16.38 9.33 0.20
CA THR A 28 -15.89 10.65 0.60
C THR A 28 -16.13 11.56 -0.58
N SER A 29 -17.37 12.02 -0.73
CA SER A 29 -17.68 13.17 -1.56
C SER A 29 -17.45 14.43 -0.72
N CYS A 30 -16.71 15.39 -1.25
CA CYS A 30 -16.88 16.78 -0.84
C CYS A 30 -18.22 17.25 -1.43
N GLY A 31 -19.30 17.07 -0.67
CA GLY A 31 -20.66 17.49 -1.03
C GLY A 31 -21.24 18.40 0.06
N LEU A 32 -21.75 19.56 -0.35
CA LEU A 32 -22.33 20.60 0.50
C LEU A 32 -23.60 20.12 1.23
N SER A 33 -23.69 20.47 2.51
CA SER A 33 -24.91 20.34 3.34
C SER A 33 -25.90 21.45 2.97
N PHE A 34 -27.14 21.08 2.64
CA PHE A 34 -28.26 22.04 2.56
C PHE A 34 -28.61 22.56 3.97
N LYS A 35 -28.95 23.85 4.06
CA LYS A 35 -29.36 24.54 5.29
C LYS A 35 -30.71 24.00 5.82
N ASN A 36 -30.71 23.69 7.12
CA ASN A 36 -31.79 23.72 8.11
C ASN A 36 -33.22 23.30 7.71
N HIS A 37 -33.64 22.16 8.26
CA HIS A 37 -34.90 22.10 9.02
C HIS A 37 -34.69 21.28 10.31
N ASN A 38 -35.13 21.86 11.43
CA ASN A 38 -35.10 21.31 12.78
C ASN A 38 -35.55 19.84 12.83
N LEU A 39 -34.72 18.96 13.38
CA LEU A 39 -35.17 17.74 14.06
C LEU A 39 -34.17 17.37 15.16
N THR A 40 -34.73 17.06 16.31
CA THR A 40 -34.10 16.91 17.62
C THR A 40 -33.14 15.73 17.71
N SER A 41 -32.11 15.95 18.54
CA SER A 41 -31.02 15.03 18.86
C SER A 41 -31.49 13.70 19.47
N ASN A 42 -30.99 12.58 18.92
CA ASN A 42 -30.70 11.37 19.68
C ASN A 42 -29.69 10.52 18.91
N SER A 43 -28.39 10.82 19.07
CA SER A 43 -27.31 9.95 18.60
C SER A 43 -26.93 8.98 19.72
N LYS A 44 -27.31 7.71 19.54
CA LYS A 44 -26.66 6.60 20.24
C LYS A 44 -25.25 6.44 19.68
N THR A 45 -24.26 6.71 20.51
CA THR A 45 -22.84 6.47 20.26
C THR A 45 -22.59 4.96 20.17
N TRP A 46 -22.09 4.49 19.02
CA TRP A 46 -21.51 3.15 18.91
C TRP A 46 -20.03 3.26 19.23
N GLN A 47 -19.66 2.82 20.43
CA GLN A 47 -18.28 2.69 20.88
C GLN A 47 -17.60 1.51 20.15
N ILE A 48 -16.42 1.75 19.60
CA ILE A 48 -15.51 0.71 19.11
C ILE A 48 -14.73 0.17 20.32
N PRO A 49 -14.52 -1.16 20.47
CA PRO A 49 -13.89 -1.74 21.65
C PRO A 49 -12.42 -1.33 21.78
N THR A 50 -12.06 -0.81 22.95
CA THR A 50 -10.67 -0.54 23.34
C THR A 50 -9.99 -1.83 23.81
N ILE A 51 -8.79 -2.09 23.29
CA ILE A 51 -7.89 -3.13 23.80
C ILE A 51 -7.36 -2.66 25.17
N PRO A 52 -7.44 -3.46 26.25
CA PRO A 52 -6.96 -3.01 27.56
C PRO A 52 -5.43 -2.96 27.61
N ASN A 53 -4.91 -1.80 28.01
CA ASN A 53 -3.54 -1.63 28.48
C ASN A 53 -3.26 -2.55 29.67
N ALA A 54 -2.37 -3.54 29.47
CA ALA A 54 -1.83 -4.35 30.56
C ALA A 54 -0.70 -3.58 31.28
N ASN A 55 -1.08 -2.79 32.28
CA ASN A 55 -0.16 -2.27 33.29
C ASN A 55 -0.61 -2.73 34.68
N LYS A 56 -0.23 -3.96 35.05
CA LYS A 56 -0.13 -4.39 36.46
C LYS A 56 1.01 -5.40 36.58
N LYS A 57 2.10 -4.98 37.25
CA LYS A 57 3.03 -5.89 37.92
C LYS A 57 2.24 -6.71 38.96
N PRO A 58 2.56 -8.00 39.12
CA PRO A 58 2.60 -8.58 40.44
C PRO A 58 4.01 -9.05 40.78
N THR A 59 4.27 -8.91 42.07
CA THR A 59 5.39 -9.32 42.89
C THR A 59 5.89 -10.74 42.66
N ILE A 60 7.22 -10.83 42.73
CA ILE A 60 8.04 -12.02 42.91
C ILE A 60 7.59 -12.76 44.17
N ASN A 61 7.41 -14.08 44.06
CA ASN A 61 7.79 -15.01 45.12
C ASN A 61 8.55 -16.17 44.49
N SER A 62 9.74 -16.35 45.04
CA SER A 62 10.75 -17.36 44.79
C SER A 62 10.27 -18.77 45.11
N GLU A 63 10.63 -19.76 44.28
CA GLU A 63 11.64 -20.77 44.62
C GLU A 63 11.66 -21.95 43.64
N SER A 64 12.89 -22.36 43.35
CA SER A 64 13.35 -23.72 43.04
C SER A 64 13.40 -24.22 41.59
N ASN A 65 14.64 -24.58 41.25
CA ASN A 65 15.09 -25.63 40.33
C ASN A 65 15.39 -25.25 38.87
N LEU A 66 16.55 -24.59 38.71
CA LEU A 66 17.50 -24.96 37.65
C LEU A 66 17.91 -26.43 37.83
N ASN A 67 17.88 -27.22 36.77
CA ASN A 67 19.03 -28.03 36.33
C ASN A 67 18.76 -28.78 35.01
N ASN A 68 19.77 -28.76 34.13
CA ASN A 68 20.07 -29.66 33.01
C ASN A 68 19.11 -29.56 31.78
N PHE A 69 19.57 -29.28 30.57
CA PHE A 69 20.65 -29.98 29.85
C PHE A 69 21.35 -29.09 28.80
N LYS A 70 22.66 -29.34 28.67
CA LYS A 70 23.56 -28.86 27.61
C LYS A 70 23.26 -29.52 26.26
N ASN A 71 23.63 -28.78 25.21
CA ASN A 71 24.07 -29.17 23.87
C ASN A 71 24.25 -30.67 23.59
N ASN A 72 23.75 -31.10 22.43
CA ASN A 72 24.45 -32.03 21.56
C ASN A 72 24.15 -31.70 20.09
N GLU A 73 25.23 -31.44 19.34
CA GLU A 73 25.27 -31.59 17.88
C GLU A 73 25.07 -33.06 17.52
N ILE A 74 24.13 -33.39 16.61
CA ILE A 74 24.28 -34.55 15.71
C ILE A 74 23.70 -34.20 14.33
N LEU A 75 24.57 -34.45 13.34
CA LEU A 75 24.45 -34.43 11.89
C LEU A 75 23.28 -35.29 11.34
N ASN A 76 22.81 -34.90 10.16
CA ASN A 76 22.39 -35.73 9.01
C ASN A 76 21.58 -37.03 9.22
N SER A 77 20.54 -37.12 8.38
CA SER A 77 19.70 -38.28 8.03
C SER A 77 18.51 -38.55 8.96
N LEU A 78 17.33 -38.14 8.50
CA LEU A 78 16.08 -38.83 8.86
C LEU A 78 15.33 -39.15 7.57
N ASN A 79 15.59 -40.38 7.11
CA ASN A 79 14.76 -41.11 6.17
C ASN A 79 13.30 -41.11 6.65
N PHE A 80 12.44 -40.43 5.91
CA PHE A 80 10.99 -40.44 6.11
C PHE A 80 10.39 -41.73 5.54
N SER A 81 10.77 -42.89 6.08
CA SER A 81 10.09 -44.14 5.78
C SER A 81 10.28 -45.16 6.91
N SER A 82 9.28 -45.28 7.78
CA SER A 82 8.78 -46.59 8.27
C SER A 82 7.80 -46.51 9.44
N SER A 83 7.57 -45.37 10.10
CA SER A 83 6.61 -45.32 11.23
C SER A 83 5.18 -44.84 10.89
N THR A 84 4.89 -44.48 9.63
CA THR A 84 3.55 -43.98 9.23
C THR A 84 2.56 -45.07 8.82
N LYS A 85 2.99 -46.31 8.58
CA LYS A 85 2.10 -47.35 8.01
C LYS A 85 1.05 -47.92 8.98
N THR A 86 1.23 -47.79 10.29
CA THR A 86 0.31 -48.38 11.29
C THR A 86 -0.80 -47.42 11.73
N SER A 87 -0.60 -46.10 11.69
CA SER A 87 -1.67 -45.11 11.95
C SER A 87 -2.54 -44.84 10.71
N LEU A 88 -1.96 -44.86 9.49
CA LEU A 88 -2.68 -44.69 8.23
C LEU A 88 -3.69 -45.82 7.94
N LYS A 89 -3.41 -47.06 8.38
CA LYS A 89 -4.32 -48.20 8.14
C LYS A 89 -5.62 -48.15 8.97
N LYS A 90 -5.64 -47.50 10.14
CA LYS A 90 -6.87 -47.38 10.97
C LYS A 90 -7.78 -46.23 10.53
N LEU A 91 -7.26 -45.20 9.88
CA LEU A 91 -8.05 -44.07 9.35
C LEU A 91 -8.72 -44.36 7.99
N HIS A 92 -8.16 -45.26 7.19
CA HIS A 92 -8.70 -45.61 5.85
C HIS A 92 -10.16 -46.11 5.85
N ASN A 93 -10.67 -46.61 6.98
CA ASN A 93 -12.05 -47.09 7.13
C ASN A 93 -13.03 -46.03 7.67
N PHE A 94 -12.58 -44.83 8.04
CA PHE A 94 -13.47 -43.77 8.51
C PHE A 94 -13.90 -42.82 7.38
N TYR A 95 -13.05 -42.62 6.39
CA TYR A 95 -13.32 -41.66 5.31
C TYR A 95 -14.23 -42.23 4.21
N PRO A 96 -15.14 -41.42 3.67
CA PRO A 96 -15.96 -41.78 2.52
C PRO A 96 -15.07 -42.10 1.32
N LYS A 97 -15.37 -43.20 0.62
CA LYS A 97 -14.77 -43.44 -0.71
C LYS A 97 -15.38 -42.43 -1.68
N GLN A 98 -14.53 -41.59 -2.26
CA GLN A 98 -14.93 -40.69 -3.33
C GLN A 98 -14.87 -41.46 -4.65
N TYR A 99 -15.95 -41.44 -5.42
CA TYR A 99 -16.05 -42.05 -6.74
C TYR A 99 -16.43 -40.99 -7.75
N ILE A 100 -15.76 -41.00 -8.90
CA ILE A 100 -16.18 -40.23 -10.07
C ILE A 100 -17.09 -41.15 -10.86
N GLU A 101 -18.36 -40.79 -10.99
CA GLU A 101 -19.29 -41.54 -11.84
C GLU A 101 -18.72 -41.70 -13.26
N GLU A 102 -19.01 -42.83 -13.90
CA GLU A 102 -18.62 -43.03 -15.29
C GLU A 102 -19.37 -42.03 -16.18
N PHE A 103 -18.66 -41.38 -17.11
CA PHE A 103 -19.27 -40.41 -17.99
C PHE A 103 -20.28 -41.09 -18.94
N LYS A 104 -21.56 -40.74 -18.79
CA LYS A 104 -22.63 -41.18 -19.67
C LYS A 104 -23.22 -40.00 -20.42
N GLU A 105 -23.06 -40.00 -21.73
CA GLU A 105 -23.62 -39.00 -22.63
C GLU A 105 -25.15 -39.03 -22.59
N LYS A 106 -25.74 -37.84 -22.48
CA LYS A 106 -27.19 -37.63 -22.47
C LYS A 106 -27.52 -36.48 -23.41
N ASN A 107 -28.62 -36.59 -24.14
CA ASN A 107 -29.18 -35.49 -24.91
C ASN A 107 -30.26 -34.82 -24.07
N LEU A 108 -30.06 -33.54 -23.72
CA LEU A 108 -31.06 -32.74 -23.01
C LEU A 108 -31.79 -31.83 -23.99
N THR A 109 -33.12 -31.71 -23.85
CA THR A 109 -33.87 -30.68 -24.56
C THR A 109 -33.65 -29.31 -23.89
N LYS A 110 -33.93 -28.21 -24.60
CA LYS A 110 -33.82 -26.85 -24.05
C LYS A 110 -34.70 -26.68 -22.80
N GLU A 111 -35.89 -27.27 -22.78
CA GLU A 111 -36.81 -27.23 -21.65
C GLU A 111 -36.21 -27.91 -20.42
N LYS A 112 -35.52 -29.05 -20.61
CA LYS A 112 -34.87 -29.76 -19.51
C LYS A 112 -33.66 -29.01 -18.99
N VAL A 113 -32.86 -28.40 -19.86
CA VAL A 113 -31.76 -27.50 -19.48
C VAL A 113 -32.30 -26.32 -18.67
N GLN A 114 -33.42 -25.73 -19.09
CA GLN A 114 -34.07 -24.64 -18.39
C GLN A 114 -34.55 -25.05 -16.99
N GLU A 115 -35.23 -26.19 -16.86
CA GLU A 115 -35.67 -26.74 -15.57
C GLU A 115 -34.48 -26.91 -14.60
N ILE A 116 -33.37 -27.44 -15.10
CA ILE A 116 -32.16 -27.66 -14.30
C ILE A 116 -31.55 -26.31 -13.86
N ILE A 117 -31.34 -25.38 -14.79
CA ILE A 117 -30.73 -24.08 -14.49
C ILE A 117 -31.60 -23.28 -13.51
N PHE A 118 -32.92 -23.39 -13.61
CA PHE A 118 -33.85 -22.66 -12.73
C PHE A 118 -34.01 -23.29 -11.34
N ASN A 119 -33.43 -24.46 -11.10
CA ASN A 119 -33.52 -25.13 -9.80
C ASN A 119 -32.56 -24.51 -8.76
N HIS A 120 -33.11 -23.69 -7.86
CA HIS A 120 -32.35 -23.03 -6.79
C HIS A 120 -31.98 -23.94 -5.60
N ASN A 121 -32.58 -25.12 -5.51
CA ASN A 121 -32.35 -26.05 -4.41
C ASN A 121 -31.07 -26.87 -4.59
N ILE A 122 -30.57 -26.97 -5.81
CA ILE A 122 -29.39 -27.78 -6.16
C ILE A 122 -28.19 -26.86 -6.47
N PRO A 123 -26.96 -27.20 -6.04
CA PRO A 123 -25.77 -26.46 -6.43
C PRO A 123 -25.51 -26.51 -7.95
N SER A 124 -24.93 -25.45 -8.51
CA SER A 124 -24.76 -25.31 -9.96
C SER A 124 -23.87 -26.37 -10.60
N ASN A 125 -22.97 -26.98 -9.83
CA ASN A 125 -22.07 -28.03 -10.31
C ASN A 125 -22.63 -29.46 -10.14
N TYR A 126 -23.85 -29.62 -9.63
CA TYR A 126 -24.45 -30.94 -9.42
C TYR A 126 -24.61 -31.74 -10.72
N TYR A 127 -24.94 -31.05 -11.81
CA TYR A 127 -25.07 -31.63 -13.16
C TYR A 127 -23.80 -31.48 -14.00
N SER A 128 -22.68 -31.08 -13.38
CA SER A 128 -21.38 -31.08 -14.04
C SER A 128 -20.72 -32.45 -13.91
N HIS A 129 -19.98 -32.86 -14.94
CA HIS A 129 -19.19 -34.08 -14.91
C HIS A 129 -17.68 -33.76 -14.83
N PRO A 130 -16.88 -34.41 -13.95
CA PRO A 130 -15.45 -34.11 -13.82
C PRO A 130 -14.60 -34.30 -15.09
N LYS A 131 -15.11 -35.06 -16.07
CA LYS A 131 -14.47 -35.25 -17.39
C LYS A 131 -14.23 -33.94 -18.15
N PHE A 132 -15.07 -32.93 -17.94
CA PHE A 132 -14.88 -31.63 -18.58
C PHE A 132 -14.74 -30.52 -17.52
N LYS A 133 -14.06 -29.45 -17.90
CA LYS A 133 -13.90 -28.26 -17.06
C LYS A 133 -13.91 -27.00 -17.89
N LEU A 134 -14.39 -25.92 -17.29
CA LEU A 134 -14.24 -24.59 -17.88
C LEU A 134 -12.77 -24.16 -17.78
N GLU A 135 -12.24 -23.53 -18.83
CA GLU A 135 -10.94 -22.86 -18.75
C GLU A 135 -10.96 -21.78 -17.66
N ARG A 136 -12.04 -20.98 -17.63
CA ARG A 136 -12.29 -19.92 -16.66
C ARG A 136 -13.74 -19.99 -16.19
N LYS A 137 -13.95 -20.11 -14.87
CA LYS A 137 -15.28 -20.05 -14.23
C LYS A 137 -15.79 -18.62 -14.05
N TYR A 138 -14.88 -17.65 -14.00
CA TYR A 138 -15.14 -16.24 -13.79
C TYR A 138 -14.44 -15.43 -14.88
N ILE A 139 -15.15 -14.48 -15.48
CA ILE A 139 -14.61 -13.58 -16.50
C ILE A 139 -14.99 -12.15 -16.15
N THR A 140 -14.08 -11.22 -16.42
CA THR A 140 -14.28 -9.80 -16.17
C THR A 140 -14.16 -9.03 -17.48
N LEU A 141 -15.19 -8.25 -17.81
CA LEU A 141 -15.23 -7.32 -18.93
C LEU A 141 -15.06 -5.90 -18.38
N ASP A 142 -13.86 -5.35 -18.54
CA ASP A 142 -13.38 -4.11 -17.91
C ASP A 142 -12.85 -3.05 -18.89
N LYS A 143 -12.96 -3.30 -20.18
CA LYS A 143 -12.65 -2.33 -21.24
C LYS A 143 -13.80 -2.22 -22.21
N GLU A 144 -13.98 -0.99 -22.70
CA GLU A 144 -14.88 -0.71 -23.80
C GLU A 144 -14.46 -1.55 -25.02
N ASN A 145 -15.42 -2.23 -25.64
CA ASN A 145 -15.21 -3.14 -26.78
C ASN A 145 -14.34 -4.38 -26.49
N GLN A 146 -14.16 -4.76 -25.21
CA GLN A 146 -13.50 -6.03 -24.88
C GLN A 146 -14.31 -7.22 -25.40
N VAL A 147 -13.58 -8.17 -25.98
CA VAL A 147 -14.12 -9.45 -26.46
C VAL A 147 -13.36 -10.57 -25.80
N GLU A 148 -14.08 -11.52 -25.20
CA GLU A 148 -13.51 -12.71 -24.55
C GLU A 148 -14.12 -13.97 -25.17
N LYS A 149 -13.34 -15.06 -25.25
CA LYS A 149 -13.83 -16.36 -25.72
C LYS A 149 -13.97 -17.33 -24.55
N LEU A 150 -15.15 -17.93 -24.43
CA LEU A 150 -15.46 -19.00 -23.49
C LEU A 150 -14.96 -20.35 -24.03
N LYS A 151 -14.40 -21.17 -23.14
CA LYS A 151 -13.88 -22.50 -23.50
C LYS A 151 -14.25 -23.55 -22.47
N LEU A 152 -14.77 -24.67 -22.97
CA LEU A 152 -14.87 -25.92 -22.22
C LEU A 152 -13.74 -26.84 -22.68
N LEU A 153 -13.05 -27.46 -21.74
CA LEU A 153 -11.89 -28.30 -21.98
C LEU A 153 -12.15 -29.73 -21.49
N ASP A 154 -11.57 -30.72 -22.15
CA ASP A 154 -11.39 -32.04 -21.56
C ASP A 154 -10.42 -31.94 -20.37
N SER A 155 -10.81 -32.50 -19.23
CA SER A 155 -10.06 -32.36 -17.99
C SER A 155 -8.71 -33.09 -18.00
N GLU A 156 -8.57 -34.16 -18.79
CA GLU A 156 -7.38 -35.01 -18.84
C GLU A 156 -6.29 -34.40 -19.73
N ASN A 157 -6.66 -33.97 -20.94
CA ASN A 157 -5.70 -33.53 -21.96
C ASN A 157 -5.75 -32.01 -22.26
N ASN A 158 -6.67 -31.27 -21.62
CA ASN A 158 -6.89 -29.83 -21.82
C ASN A 158 -7.27 -29.41 -23.26
N GLN A 159 -7.75 -30.33 -24.10
CA GLN A 159 -8.23 -29.99 -25.44
C GLN A 159 -9.58 -29.27 -25.40
N GLU A 160 -9.74 -28.25 -26.25
CA GLU A 160 -10.98 -27.47 -26.37
C GLU A 160 -12.10 -28.33 -26.98
N ILE A 161 -13.19 -28.47 -26.24
CA ILE A 161 -14.39 -29.19 -26.66
C ILE A 161 -15.12 -28.36 -27.72
N GLN A 162 -15.32 -28.96 -28.89
CA GLN A 162 -16.13 -28.38 -29.97
C GLN A 162 -17.61 -28.70 -29.76
N ASN A 163 -18.50 -27.90 -30.36
CA ASN A 163 -19.97 -28.07 -30.28
C ASN A 163 -20.53 -27.95 -28.86
N VAL A 164 -20.07 -26.94 -28.11
CA VAL A 164 -20.66 -26.58 -26.82
C VAL A 164 -21.88 -25.70 -27.07
N THR A 165 -23.00 -26.01 -26.43
CA THR A 165 -24.19 -25.15 -26.49
C THR A 165 -24.14 -24.13 -25.37
N TRP A 166 -24.14 -22.85 -25.72
CA TRP A 166 -24.09 -21.75 -24.75
C TRP A 166 -25.47 -21.18 -24.47
N TYR A 167 -25.73 -20.87 -23.20
CA TYR A 167 -26.96 -20.21 -22.76
C TYR A 167 -26.65 -19.03 -21.83
N GLN A 168 -27.54 -18.04 -21.84
CA GLN A 168 -27.56 -16.96 -20.86
C GLN A 168 -28.82 -17.06 -19.99
N ARG A 169 -28.65 -16.96 -18.67
CA ARG A 169 -29.78 -16.81 -17.74
C ARG A 169 -29.96 -15.36 -17.35
N LEU A 170 -31.18 -14.85 -17.53
CA LEU A 170 -31.65 -13.61 -16.92
C LEU A 170 -32.45 -13.94 -15.66
N ARG A 171 -32.27 -13.15 -14.60
CA ARG A 171 -32.97 -13.33 -13.31
C ARG A 171 -34.01 -12.24 -13.01
N ILE A 172 -33.91 -11.10 -13.70
CA ILE A 172 -34.75 -9.92 -13.49
C ILE A 172 -35.28 -9.49 -14.86
N PRO A 173 -36.59 -9.18 -15.01
CA PRO A 173 -37.62 -9.21 -13.96
C PRO A 173 -38.07 -10.62 -13.54
N ASN A 174 -37.87 -11.63 -14.39
CA ASN A 174 -38.18 -13.04 -14.13
C ASN A 174 -37.04 -13.95 -14.65
N ASP A 175 -37.00 -15.20 -14.19
CA ASP A 175 -36.07 -16.20 -14.73
C ASP A 175 -36.38 -16.47 -16.22
N LYS A 176 -35.41 -16.20 -17.09
CA LYS A 176 -35.50 -16.45 -18.54
C LYS A 176 -34.18 -17.07 -19.05
N LEU A 177 -34.27 -18.08 -19.90
CA LEU A 177 -33.11 -18.73 -20.51
C LEU A 177 -33.03 -18.33 -21.99
N LEU A 178 -31.98 -17.61 -22.35
CA LEU A 178 -31.71 -17.16 -23.71
C LEU A 178 -30.74 -18.11 -24.40
N SER A 179 -31.04 -18.44 -25.66
CA SER A 179 -30.09 -19.08 -26.57
C SER A 179 -29.09 -18.05 -27.14
N VAL A 180 -28.00 -18.53 -27.72
CA VAL A 180 -27.07 -17.68 -28.51
C VAL A 180 -27.82 -16.83 -29.53
N ASN A 181 -27.42 -15.57 -29.69
CA ASN A 181 -28.03 -14.58 -30.59
C ASN A 181 -29.51 -14.23 -30.32
N GLU A 182 -30.12 -14.72 -29.22
CA GLU A 182 -31.47 -14.32 -28.82
C GLU A 182 -31.44 -12.91 -28.22
N ASN A 183 -32.07 -11.95 -28.89
CA ASN A 183 -32.09 -10.56 -28.42
C ASN A 183 -33.10 -10.36 -27.28
N ASP A 184 -32.62 -9.77 -26.19
CA ASP A 184 -33.42 -9.32 -25.05
C ASP A 184 -32.84 -8.01 -24.50
N ASP A 185 -33.71 -7.05 -24.20
CA ASP A 185 -33.32 -5.73 -23.70
C ASP A 185 -32.67 -5.79 -22.31
N ASN A 186 -32.96 -6.84 -21.52
CA ASN A 186 -32.35 -7.05 -20.21
C ASN A 186 -30.99 -7.77 -20.28
N SER A 187 -30.61 -8.28 -21.46
CA SER A 187 -29.29 -8.89 -21.63
C SER A 187 -28.21 -7.82 -21.72
N LEU A 188 -27.18 -7.95 -20.87
CA LEU A 188 -26.07 -6.99 -20.76
C LEU A 188 -24.85 -7.34 -21.60
N ILE A 189 -24.86 -8.50 -22.26
CA ILE A 189 -23.75 -8.97 -23.12
C ILE A 189 -24.27 -9.40 -24.48
N ASN A 190 -23.37 -9.39 -25.46
CA ASN A 190 -23.53 -10.19 -26.67
C ASN A 190 -22.90 -11.56 -26.42
N LEU A 191 -23.59 -12.64 -26.81
CA LEU A 191 -23.11 -14.02 -26.71
C LEU A 191 -23.30 -14.72 -28.06
N ASN A 192 -22.19 -15.11 -28.68
CA ASN A 192 -22.14 -15.78 -29.97
C ASN A 192 -22.10 -17.31 -29.81
N SER A 193 -22.44 -18.03 -30.89
CA SER A 193 -22.45 -19.50 -30.92
C SER A 193 -21.08 -20.15 -30.70
N ASP A 194 -20.00 -19.46 -31.05
CA ASP A 194 -18.62 -19.90 -30.82
C ASP A 194 -18.13 -19.67 -29.38
N GLY A 195 -19.01 -19.18 -28.50
CA GLY A 195 -18.69 -18.83 -27.11
C GLY A 195 -18.02 -17.47 -26.96
N THR A 196 -17.99 -16.64 -28.00
CA THR A 196 -17.45 -15.28 -27.88
C THR A 196 -18.45 -14.34 -27.18
N ILE A 197 -17.97 -13.54 -26.23
CA ILE A 197 -18.76 -12.59 -25.44
C ILE A 197 -18.19 -11.17 -25.47
N SER A 198 -19.07 -10.18 -25.39
CA SER A 198 -18.72 -8.76 -25.20
C SER A 198 -19.78 -8.02 -24.41
N ALA A 199 -19.42 -6.96 -23.68
CA ALA A 199 -20.39 -6.14 -22.96
C ALA A 199 -21.16 -5.26 -23.95
N LYS A 200 -22.51 -5.22 -23.86
CA LYS A 200 -23.30 -4.29 -24.69
C LYS A 200 -23.06 -2.83 -24.29
N LYS A 201 -22.91 -2.58 -22.99
CA LYS A 201 -22.64 -1.25 -22.43
C LYS A 201 -22.04 -1.36 -21.02
N HIS A 202 -21.14 -0.44 -20.69
CA HIS A 202 -20.71 -0.20 -19.31
C HIS A 202 -21.61 0.87 -18.69
N LYS A 203 -22.30 0.54 -17.59
CA LYS A 203 -23.20 1.49 -16.92
C LYS A 203 -22.41 2.48 -16.08
N ASN A 204 -22.96 3.69 -15.97
CA ASN A 204 -22.53 4.68 -14.99
C ASN A 204 -23.24 4.41 -13.65
N SER A 205 -22.81 3.36 -12.97
CA SER A 205 -23.34 2.94 -11.66
C SER A 205 -22.20 2.53 -10.74
N SER A 206 -22.44 2.53 -9.43
CA SER A 206 -21.52 1.93 -8.45
C SER A 206 -21.58 0.41 -8.44
N ASP A 207 -22.68 -0.16 -8.94
CA ASP A 207 -22.94 -1.59 -8.87
C ASP A 207 -22.31 -2.30 -10.05
N VAL A 208 -21.61 -3.39 -9.73
CA VAL A 208 -21.16 -4.37 -10.70
C VAL A 208 -22.36 -5.19 -11.19
N ASP A 209 -22.40 -5.38 -12.50
CA ASP A 209 -23.36 -6.28 -13.15
C ASP A 209 -22.72 -7.66 -13.31
N VAL A 210 -23.45 -8.69 -12.89
CA VAL A 210 -23.03 -10.09 -13.03
C VAL A 210 -24.02 -10.80 -13.93
N VAL A 211 -23.50 -11.39 -15.01
CA VAL A 211 -24.25 -12.18 -15.98
C VAL A 211 -23.92 -13.65 -15.76
N GLU A 212 -24.97 -14.47 -15.74
CA GLU A 212 -24.87 -15.91 -15.57
C GLU A 212 -24.97 -16.61 -16.93
N LEU A 213 -23.90 -17.31 -17.32
CA LEU A 213 -23.83 -18.11 -18.54
C LEU A 213 -23.67 -19.58 -18.21
N TRP A 214 -24.07 -20.43 -19.15
CA TRP A 214 -24.00 -21.87 -19.01
C TRP A 214 -23.48 -22.52 -20.28
N ALA A 215 -22.51 -23.43 -20.12
CA ALA A 215 -22.11 -24.38 -21.14
C ALA A 215 -22.90 -25.68 -20.93
N GLU A 216 -23.54 -26.17 -21.98
CA GLU A 216 -24.06 -27.52 -22.08
C GLU A 216 -23.19 -28.33 -23.03
N HIS A 217 -22.79 -29.51 -22.59
CA HIS A 217 -22.13 -30.48 -23.45
C HIS A 217 -22.50 -31.90 -23.00
N LYS A 218 -23.14 -32.65 -23.91
CA LYS A 218 -23.48 -34.07 -23.73
C LYS A 218 -24.27 -34.35 -22.44
N GLY A 219 -25.13 -33.41 -22.06
CA GLY A 219 -26.00 -33.47 -20.89
C GLY A 219 -25.35 -33.05 -19.58
N SER A 220 -24.10 -32.56 -19.63
CA SER A 220 -23.43 -31.93 -18.49
C SER A 220 -23.51 -30.41 -18.60
N LEU A 221 -23.72 -29.74 -17.46
CA LEU A 221 -23.91 -28.29 -17.39
C LEU A 221 -22.80 -27.62 -16.58
N TYR A 222 -22.28 -26.49 -17.06
CA TYR A 222 -21.19 -25.74 -16.43
C TYR A 222 -21.51 -24.26 -16.36
N LYS A 223 -21.64 -23.73 -15.14
CA LYS A 223 -21.94 -22.31 -14.90
C LYS A 223 -20.68 -21.45 -15.01
N ILE A 224 -20.80 -20.32 -15.70
CA ILE A 224 -19.81 -19.24 -15.77
C ILE A 224 -20.46 -17.96 -15.24
N GLU A 225 -19.69 -17.18 -14.49
CA GLU A 225 -20.09 -15.83 -14.08
C GLU A 225 -19.25 -14.80 -14.82
N VAL A 226 -19.93 -13.91 -15.56
CA VAL A 226 -19.31 -12.80 -16.29
C VAL A 226 -19.61 -11.51 -15.53
N THR A 227 -18.55 -10.85 -15.08
CA THR A 227 -18.60 -9.57 -14.40
C THR A 227 -18.40 -8.44 -15.39
N ILE A 228 -19.38 -7.54 -15.52
CA ILE A 228 -19.25 -6.30 -16.30
C ILE A 228 -18.92 -5.16 -15.33
N VAL A 229 -17.76 -4.58 -15.53
CA VAL A 229 -17.20 -3.58 -14.62
C VAL A 229 -17.77 -2.19 -14.97
N PRO A 230 -18.18 -1.37 -13.97
CA PRO A 230 -18.71 -0.04 -14.24
C PRO A 230 -17.71 0.93 -14.87
N ILE A 231 -18.22 1.98 -15.55
CA ILE A 231 -17.36 2.94 -16.28
C ILE A 231 -16.30 3.63 -15.38
N HIS A 232 -16.60 3.86 -14.11
CA HIS A 232 -15.65 4.47 -13.17
C HIS A 232 -14.39 3.60 -12.96
N GLU A 233 -14.54 2.28 -12.92
CA GLU A 233 -13.42 1.34 -12.80
C GLU A 233 -12.60 1.28 -14.11
N VAL A 234 -13.27 1.39 -15.27
CA VAL A 234 -12.57 1.55 -16.57
C VAL A 234 -11.70 2.82 -16.55
N ASN A 235 -12.22 3.92 -16.00
CA ASN A 235 -11.49 5.17 -15.85
C ASN A 235 -10.31 5.05 -14.88
N ILE A 236 -10.41 4.23 -13.82
CA ILE A 236 -9.27 3.92 -12.94
C ILE A 236 -8.14 3.24 -13.72
N GLN A 237 -8.45 2.32 -14.64
CA GLN A 237 -7.43 1.68 -15.49
C GLN A 237 -6.76 2.67 -16.45
N LYS A 238 -7.55 3.56 -17.06
CA LYS A 238 -7.01 4.65 -17.90
C LYS A 238 -6.08 5.56 -17.09
N ALA A 239 -6.48 5.93 -15.88
CA ALA A 239 -5.66 6.73 -14.97
C ALA A 239 -4.35 6.02 -14.61
N LYS A 240 -4.39 4.72 -14.34
CA LYS A 240 -3.21 3.92 -14.00
C LYS A 240 -2.21 3.85 -15.15
N LEU A 241 -2.70 3.71 -16.39
CA LEU A 241 -1.83 3.73 -17.57
C LEU A 241 -1.12 5.09 -17.72
N GLU A 242 -1.84 6.20 -17.55
CA GLU A 242 -1.24 7.53 -17.62
C GLU A 242 -0.30 7.78 -16.43
N ALA A 243 -0.64 7.32 -15.23
CA ALA A 243 0.23 7.38 -14.05
C ALA A 243 1.56 6.67 -14.32
N LYS A 244 1.51 5.47 -14.90
CA LYS A 244 2.71 4.70 -15.26
C LYS A 244 3.59 5.48 -16.25
N LYS A 245 2.99 6.03 -17.31
CA LYS A 245 3.69 6.83 -18.32
C LYS A 245 4.37 8.07 -17.72
N ILE A 246 3.71 8.77 -16.79
CA ILE A 246 4.28 9.92 -16.08
C ILE A 246 5.42 9.46 -15.15
N ALA A 247 5.16 8.44 -14.31
CA ALA A 247 6.09 7.92 -13.32
C ALA A 247 7.36 7.30 -13.93
N ASP A 248 7.28 6.72 -15.12
CA ASP A 248 8.42 6.10 -15.81
C ASP A 248 9.57 7.09 -16.05
N GLN A 249 9.28 8.39 -16.16
CA GLN A 249 10.29 9.45 -16.31
C GLN A 249 11.20 9.60 -15.08
N TRP A 250 10.75 9.16 -13.90
CA TRP A 250 11.44 9.35 -12.62
C TRP A 250 11.71 8.03 -11.89
N ARG A 251 11.37 6.89 -12.49
CA ARG A 251 11.49 5.55 -11.87
C ARG A 251 12.90 5.24 -11.36
N ASN A 252 13.92 5.81 -12.01
CA ASN A 252 15.32 5.62 -11.68
C ASN A 252 15.90 6.71 -10.75
N LEU A 253 15.09 7.62 -10.21
CA LEU A 253 15.57 8.61 -9.24
C LEU A 253 15.54 8.06 -7.79
N PRO A 254 16.35 8.59 -6.87
CA PRO A 254 16.22 8.33 -5.44
C PRO A 254 14.83 8.75 -4.90
N THR A 255 14.38 8.13 -3.80
CA THR A 255 13.00 8.26 -3.28
C THR A 255 12.54 9.71 -3.08
N LEU A 256 13.37 10.55 -2.45
CA LEU A 256 13.02 11.95 -2.20
C LEU A 256 12.87 12.76 -3.50
N GLU A 257 13.68 12.47 -4.52
CA GLU A 257 13.60 13.10 -5.83
C GLU A 257 12.35 12.63 -6.61
N LYS A 258 12.01 11.34 -6.54
CA LYS A 258 10.75 10.81 -7.08
C LYS A 258 9.53 11.57 -6.52
N ILE A 259 9.48 11.72 -5.20
CA ILE A 259 8.40 12.44 -4.51
C ILE A 259 8.37 13.90 -4.93
N THR A 260 9.53 14.57 -4.95
CA THR A 260 9.65 15.98 -5.34
C THR A 260 9.20 16.20 -6.77
N LYS A 261 9.60 15.35 -7.73
CA LYS A 261 9.18 15.44 -9.14
C LYS A 261 7.69 15.21 -9.33
N ALA A 262 7.11 14.21 -8.66
CA ALA A 262 5.67 13.97 -8.72
C ALA A 262 4.88 15.13 -8.09
N TYR A 263 5.37 15.69 -6.99
CA TYR A 263 4.74 16.84 -6.34
C TYR A 263 4.73 18.05 -7.27
N ASP A 264 5.90 18.40 -7.82
CA ASP A 264 6.07 19.46 -8.82
C ASP A 264 5.18 19.27 -10.05
N TRP A 265 5.07 18.04 -10.55
CA TRP A 265 4.24 17.75 -11.71
C TRP A 265 2.76 17.97 -11.39
N MET A 266 2.28 17.45 -10.26
CA MET A 266 0.89 17.60 -9.85
C MET A 266 0.51 19.08 -9.64
N THR A 267 1.38 19.87 -9.01
CA THR A 267 1.11 21.29 -8.75
C THR A 267 1.14 22.15 -10.02
N LYS A 268 1.91 21.76 -11.05
CA LYS A 268 2.08 22.51 -12.30
C LYS A 268 1.11 22.10 -13.41
N GLU A 269 0.87 20.80 -13.55
CA GLU A 269 0.19 20.24 -14.73
C GLU A 269 -1.32 20.03 -14.52
N VAL A 270 -1.76 19.93 -13.28
CA VAL A 270 -3.18 19.72 -12.94
C VAL A 270 -3.78 21.06 -12.55
N LYS A 271 -4.97 21.37 -13.08
CA LYS A 271 -5.72 22.59 -12.77
C LYS A 271 -6.81 22.30 -11.75
N PHE A 272 -7.07 23.26 -10.87
CA PHE A 272 -8.20 23.15 -9.95
C PHE A 272 -9.51 23.41 -10.68
N ASP A 273 -10.45 22.48 -10.55
CA ASP A 273 -11.79 22.63 -11.09
C ASP A 273 -12.70 23.35 -10.08
N TYR A 274 -12.95 24.63 -10.34
CA TYR A 274 -13.86 25.44 -9.54
C TYR A 274 -15.35 25.18 -9.83
N ASN A 275 -15.66 24.36 -10.84
CA ASN A 275 -17.03 24.08 -11.23
C ASN A 275 -17.67 23.02 -10.32
N ILE A 276 -18.51 23.49 -9.39
CA ILE A 276 -19.22 22.67 -8.41
C ILE A 276 -20.23 21.71 -9.09
N SER A 277 -20.70 22.02 -10.31
CA SER A 277 -21.64 21.15 -11.03
C SER A 277 -21.01 19.83 -11.51
N ASN A 278 -19.67 19.73 -11.57
CA ASN A 278 -18.93 18.55 -12.02
C ASN A 278 -18.53 17.58 -10.88
N SER A 279 -19.12 17.73 -9.69
CA SER A 279 -18.65 17.09 -8.45
C SER A 279 -18.51 15.56 -8.47
N TYR A 280 -19.19 14.84 -9.37
CA TYR A 280 -19.05 13.39 -9.50
C TYR A 280 -17.86 12.96 -10.36
N ASP A 281 -17.53 13.72 -11.41
CA ASP A 281 -16.51 13.33 -12.39
C ASP A 281 -15.12 13.89 -12.05
N ASN A 282 -15.05 14.97 -11.26
CA ASN A 282 -13.81 15.70 -10.97
C ASN A 282 -13.08 15.31 -9.66
N GLN A 283 -13.44 14.17 -9.06
CA GLN A 283 -12.90 13.66 -7.77
C GLN A 283 -12.11 12.34 -7.88
N SER A 284 -11.57 12.04 -9.07
CA SER A 284 -10.89 10.78 -9.38
C SER A 284 -9.43 10.98 -9.77
N ALA A 285 -8.63 9.92 -9.70
CA ALA A 285 -7.29 9.94 -10.29
C ALA A 285 -7.35 10.16 -11.81
N TYR A 286 -8.44 9.73 -12.47
CA TYR A 286 -8.67 9.96 -13.90
C TYR A 286 -8.83 11.44 -14.22
N SER A 287 -9.64 12.17 -13.45
CA SER A 287 -9.80 13.62 -13.66
C SER A 287 -8.50 14.38 -13.44
N ALA A 288 -7.65 13.92 -12.52
CA ALA A 288 -6.34 14.52 -12.26
C ALA A 288 -5.30 14.21 -13.35
N LEU A 289 -5.08 12.92 -13.64
CA LEU A 289 -3.96 12.48 -14.47
C LEU A 289 -4.27 12.51 -15.97
N VAL A 290 -5.52 12.22 -16.34
CA VAL A 290 -5.95 12.16 -17.75
C VAL A 290 -6.58 13.49 -18.17
N ASN A 291 -7.59 13.97 -17.44
CA ASN A 291 -8.27 15.22 -17.82
C ASN A 291 -7.48 16.48 -17.41
N LYS A 292 -6.49 16.35 -16.50
CA LYS A 292 -5.70 17.47 -15.95
C LYS A 292 -6.55 18.60 -15.31
N SER A 293 -7.74 18.27 -14.81
CA SER A 293 -8.66 19.23 -14.19
C SER A 293 -9.50 18.53 -13.11
N THR A 294 -9.34 18.95 -11.85
CA THR A 294 -9.88 18.19 -10.70
C THR A 294 -9.95 19.02 -9.41
N VAL A 295 -10.62 18.51 -8.37
CA VAL A 295 -10.58 19.09 -7.01
C VAL A 295 -9.66 18.30 -6.07
N CYS A 296 -9.56 18.70 -4.79
CA CYS A 296 -8.64 18.13 -3.79
C CYS A 296 -8.59 16.59 -3.79
N THR A 297 -9.75 15.92 -3.82
CA THR A 297 -9.85 14.46 -3.87
C THR A 297 -9.13 13.84 -5.07
N GLY A 298 -9.26 14.43 -6.25
CA GLY A 298 -8.61 13.90 -7.46
C GLY A 298 -7.12 14.18 -7.49
N TYR A 299 -6.66 15.35 -7.01
CA TYR A 299 -5.23 15.60 -6.79
C TYR A 299 -4.63 14.53 -5.88
N ALA A 300 -5.25 14.28 -4.73
CA ALA A 300 -4.72 13.35 -3.75
C ALA A 300 -4.69 11.91 -4.28
N LYS A 301 -5.75 11.47 -4.97
CA LYS A 301 -5.80 10.15 -5.63
C LYS A 301 -4.81 10.03 -6.80
N GLY A 302 -4.64 11.08 -7.59
CA GLY A 302 -3.68 11.13 -8.69
C GLY A 302 -2.25 11.03 -8.18
N PHE A 303 -1.88 11.82 -7.16
CA PHE A 303 -0.58 11.75 -6.51
C PHE A 303 -0.32 10.38 -5.89
N GLN A 304 -1.30 9.81 -5.17
CA GLN A 304 -1.19 8.45 -4.61
C GLN A 304 -0.94 7.40 -5.71
N MET A 305 -1.62 7.52 -6.85
CA MET A 305 -1.43 6.60 -7.97
C MET A 305 -0.05 6.72 -8.61
N LEU A 306 0.52 7.93 -8.70
CA LEU A 306 1.92 8.13 -9.09
C LEU A 306 2.89 7.48 -8.10
N MET A 307 2.64 7.62 -6.80
CA MET A 307 3.47 6.99 -5.75
C MET A 307 3.39 5.47 -5.82
N ASP A 308 2.21 4.90 -6.07
CA ASP A 308 2.02 3.47 -6.28
C ASP A 308 2.87 2.94 -7.46
N GLU A 309 2.87 3.64 -8.59
CA GLU A 309 3.70 3.29 -9.77
C GLU A 309 5.21 3.45 -9.53
N LEU A 310 5.59 4.39 -8.64
CA LEU A 310 6.97 4.65 -8.22
C LEU A 310 7.46 3.71 -7.09
N GLY A 311 6.56 2.90 -6.53
CA GLY A 311 6.86 1.97 -5.43
C GLY A 311 7.02 2.65 -4.07
N ILE A 312 6.33 3.77 -3.83
CA ILE A 312 6.43 4.58 -2.61
C ILE A 312 5.11 4.49 -1.84
N SER A 313 5.17 4.17 -0.55
CA SER A 313 3.95 4.10 0.26
C SER A 313 3.29 5.48 0.34
N CYS A 314 2.02 5.54 -0.06
CA CYS A 314 1.23 6.75 0.03
C CYS A 314 -0.21 6.42 0.41
N THR A 315 -0.80 7.19 1.31
CA THR A 315 -2.21 7.07 1.71
C THR A 315 -2.90 8.43 1.67
N LEU A 316 -4.23 8.41 1.58
CA LEU A 316 -5.06 9.59 1.70
C LEU A 316 -5.27 9.95 3.17
N ILE A 317 -5.36 11.24 3.46
CA ILE A 317 -5.90 11.82 4.68
C ILE A 317 -7.09 12.68 4.32
N THR A 318 -8.10 12.65 5.19
CA THR A 318 -9.30 13.48 5.08
C THR A 318 -9.44 14.33 6.33
N SER A 319 -9.80 15.60 6.16
CA SER A 319 -10.34 16.42 7.25
C SER A 319 -11.85 16.53 7.17
N ASP A 320 -12.48 16.67 8.33
CA ASP A 320 -13.92 16.93 8.44
C ASP A 320 -14.23 18.41 8.22
N ILE A 321 -13.30 19.27 8.65
CA ILE A 321 -13.36 20.73 8.50
C ILE A 321 -11.96 21.19 8.13
N SER A 322 -11.84 21.96 7.03
CA SER A 322 -10.58 22.56 6.61
C SER A 322 -10.74 24.05 6.35
N PRO A 323 -9.89 24.91 6.92
CA PRO A 323 -9.88 26.33 6.57
C PRO A 323 -9.33 26.56 5.15
N ARG A 324 -8.66 25.55 4.55
CA ARG A 324 -8.13 25.61 3.18
C ARG A 324 -9.22 25.56 2.11
N ASP A 325 -10.42 25.13 2.49
CA ASP A 325 -11.55 25.14 1.60
C ASP A 325 -12.42 26.39 1.84
N PRO A 326 -12.75 27.19 0.82
CA PRO A 326 -13.53 28.42 0.95
C PRO A 326 -14.86 28.26 1.70
N ASN A 327 -15.44 27.07 1.70
CA ASN A 327 -16.72 26.78 2.36
C ASN A 327 -16.58 26.09 3.73
N GLY A 328 -15.35 25.91 4.24
CA GLY A 328 -15.09 25.19 5.49
C GLY A 328 -15.45 23.69 5.44
N VAL A 329 -15.41 23.09 4.25
CA VAL A 329 -15.79 21.69 4.02
C VAL A 329 -14.61 20.72 4.18
N LYS A 330 -14.89 19.43 3.93
CA LYS A 330 -13.90 18.36 3.91
C LYS A 330 -12.78 18.64 2.91
N HIS A 331 -11.55 18.31 3.28
CA HIS A 331 -10.39 18.37 2.39
C HIS A 331 -9.69 17.02 2.36
N VAL A 332 -9.04 16.70 1.24
CA VAL A 332 -8.33 15.43 1.04
C VAL A 332 -6.92 15.71 0.54
N TRP A 333 -5.91 15.09 1.16
CA TRP A 333 -4.51 15.19 0.79
C TRP A 333 -3.77 13.89 1.07
N ASN A 334 -2.43 13.89 0.98
CA ASN A 334 -1.62 12.68 1.08
C ASN A 334 -0.74 12.63 2.32
N LEU A 335 -0.45 11.40 2.75
CA LEU A 335 0.69 11.02 3.57
C LEU A 335 1.64 10.15 2.75
N VAL A 336 2.93 10.39 2.85
CA VAL A 336 3.99 9.60 2.20
C VAL A 336 4.99 9.07 3.22
N GLU A 337 5.51 7.87 2.99
CA GLU A 337 6.56 7.27 3.83
C GLU A 337 7.94 7.50 3.23
N ILE A 338 8.87 8.05 4.02
CA ILE A 338 10.29 8.21 3.69
C ILE A 338 11.09 7.69 4.88
N ASP A 339 12.02 6.77 4.64
CA ASP A 339 12.89 6.18 5.68
C ASP A 339 12.13 5.56 6.88
N GLY A 340 10.90 5.08 6.66
CA GLY A 340 10.05 4.50 7.72
C GLY A 340 9.28 5.52 8.56
N GLU A 341 9.37 6.81 8.21
CA GLU A 341 8.63 7.91 8.82
C GLU A 341 7.63 8.50 7.84
N TRP A 342 6.54 9.06 8.37
CA TRP A 342 5.44 9.59 7.57
C TRP A 342 5.42 11.12 7.56
N TYR A 343 5.09 11.68 6.39
CA TYR A 343 5.02 13.12 6.15
C TYR A 343 3.80 13.47 5.31
N HIS A 344 3.13 14.58 5.59
CA HIS A 344 2.01 15.06 4.78
C HIS A 344 2.50 15.81 3.54
N LEU A 345 1.74 15.65 2.46
CA LEU A 345 1.90 16.34 1.20
C LEU A 345 0.53 16.79 0.69
N ASP A 346 0.39 18.07 0.38
CA ASP A 346 -0.84 18.62 -0.22
C ASP A 346 -0.52 19.37 -1.50
N THR A 347 -0.64 18.67 -2.63
CA THR A 347 -0.43 19.24 -3.97
C THR A 347 -1.55 20.20 -4.38
N THR A 348 -2.74 20.09 -3.77
CA THR A 348 -3.86 20.98 -4.09
C THR A 348 -3.62 22.37 -3.49
N SER A 349 -3.09 22.42 -2.28
CA SER A 349 -2.87 23.69 -1.56
C SER A 349 -1.66 24.47 -2.07
N ASP A 350 -0.70 23.82 -2.72
CA ASP A 350 0.46 24.44 -3.39
C ASP A 350 0.38 24.36 -4.92
N ARG A 351 -0.82 24.15 -5.47
CA ARG A 351 -1.07 24.24 -6.91
C ARG A 351 -0.64 25.60 -7.45
N ILE A 352 -0.08 25.61 -8.65
CA ILE A 352 0.31 26.84 -9.33
C ILE A 352 -0.84 27.33 -10.20
N GLU A 353 -1.31 28.55 -9.94
CA GLU A 353 -2.29 29.25 -10.78
C GLU A 353 -1.78 30.63 -11.18
N ASN A 354 -2.27 31.19 -12.29
CA ASN A 354 -2.05 32.59 -12.69
C ASN A 354 -0.58 33.06 -12.62
N ASN A 355 0.36 32.29 -13.15
CA ASN A 355 1.80 32.57 -13.15
C ASN A 355 2.45 32.69 -11.75
N GLN A 356 1.83 32.11 -10.71
CA GLN A 356 2.46 31.99 -9.40
C GLN A 356 3.77 31.18 -9.48
N LYS A 357 4.71 31.47 -8.57
CA LYS A 357 5.90 30.64 -8.41
C LYS A 357 5.54 29.38 -7.62
N GLN A 358 6.25 28.29 -7.86
CA GLN A 358 6.13 27.10 -7.00
C GLN A 358 6.51 27.47 -5.57
N GLU A 359 5.57 27.27 -4.66
CA GLU A 359 5.80 27.31 -3.22
C GLU A 359 5.73 25.88 -2.66
N TYR A 360 6.35 25.64 -1.50
CA TYR A 360 6.42 24.33 -0.87
C TYR A 360 5.93 24.41 0.58
N ARG A 361 4.79 25.06 0.79
CA ARG A 361 4.18 25.31 2.11
C ARG A 361 3.55 24.05 2.69
N PHE A 362 3.17 23.10 1.85
CA PHE A 362 2.58 21.82 2.22
C PHE A 362 3.42 20.64 1.70
N PHE A 363 4.75 20.83 1.68
CA PHE A 363 5.70 19.80 1.29
C PHE A 363 6.41 19.20 2.52
N LEU A 364 6.16 17.91 2.75
CA LEU A 364 6.73 17.12 3.85
C LEU A 364 6.45 17.73 5.23
N LEU A 365 5.16 17.94 5.52
CA LEU A 365 4.72 18.46 6.81
C LEU A 365 4.63 17.35 7.87
N HIS A 366 4.87 17.73 9.12
CA HIS A 366 4.51 16.96 10.31
C HIS A 366 3.06 17.26 10.72
N ASP A 367 2.42 16.37 11.49
CA ASP A 367 1.08 16.59 12.06
C ASP A 367 0.95 17.98 12.73
N ASP A 368 1.97 18.36 13.49
CA ASP A 368 2.00 19.61 14.26
C ASP A 368 2.08 20.87 13.37
N ASP A 369 2.27 20.73 12.05
CA ASP A 369 2.36 21.85 11.10
C ASP A 369 1.01 22.37 10.61
N PHE A 370 -0.08 21.68 10.95
CA PHE A 370 -1.44 22.09 10.64
C PHE A 370 -2.07 22.88 11.79
N THR A 371 -2.83 23.94 11.47
CA THR A 371 -3.59 24.71 12.48
C THR A 371 -4.61 23.84 13.20
N LYS A 372 -5.08 24.29 14.38
CA LYS A 372 -6.11 23.58 15.13
C LYS A 372 -7.48 23.59 14.44
N ASP A 373 -7.71 24.56 13.56
CA ASP A 373 -8.95 24.70 12.79
C ASP A 373 -9.06 23.67 11.66
N ASP A 374 -7.93 23.01 11.31
CA ASP A 374 -7.93 21.86 10.41
C ASP A 374 -8.12 20.57 11.21
N VAL A 375 -9.33 20.01 11.10
CA VAL A 375 -9.81 18.92 11.94
C VAL A 375 -9.66 17.60 11.20
N PHE A 376 -8.61 16.86 11.54
CA PHE A 376 -8.35 15.49 11.07
C PHE A 376 -7.73 14.65 12.18
N VAL A 377 -7.70 13.33 11.98
CA VAL A 377 -7.11 12.40 12.96
C VAL A 377 -5.58 12.50 12.90
N ARG A 378 -4.99 12.97 14.00
CA ARG A 378 -3.54 13.12 14.20
C ARG A 378 -2.95 11.91 14.93
N LYS A 379 -1.63 11.78 14.90
CA LYS A 379 -0.80 10.76 15.56
C LYS A 379 -1.17 9.34 15.16
N THR A 380 -1.56 9.17 13.89
CA THR A 380 -1.97 7.88 13.33
C THR A 380 -0.79 7.00 12.92
N ARG A 381 0.41 7.58 12.82
CA ARG A 381 1.64 6.95 12.33
C ARG A 381 2.87 7.50 13.06
N ASN A 382 4.04 6.91 12.78
CA ASN A 382 5.32 7.45 13.19
C ASN A 382 5.71 8.62 12.26
N PHE A 383 5.48 9.85 12.72
CA PHE A 383 5.78 11.06 11.95
C PHE A 383 7.22 11.49 12.13
N GLY A 384 7.86 11.89 11.03
CA GLY A 384 9.28 12.21 11.03
C GLY A 384 9.60 13.69 11.19
N GLU A 385 10.76 13.97 11.79
CA GLU A 385 11.26 15.34 11.99
C GLU A 385 12.36 15.72 10.99
N ARG A 386 13.03 14.72 10.40
CA ARG A 386 14.22 14.93 9.58
C ARG A 386 13.91 15.73 8.31
N PHE A 387 12.84 15.37 7.61
CA PHE A 387 12.41 16.05 6.37
C PHE A 387 11.28 17.06 6.60
N ARG A 388 10.92 17.32 7.85
CA ARG A 388 9.84 18.24 8.21
C ARG A 388 10.11 19.63 7.62
N ASN A 389 9.22 20.11 6.74
CA ASN A 389 9.34 21.38 6.04
C ASN A 389 10.65 21.55 5.25
N LEU A 390 11.17 20.47 4.65
CA LEU A 390 12.49 20.43 4.02
C LEU A 390 12.77 21.58 3.02
N LYS A 391 11.74 22.04 2.31
CA LYS A 391 11.85 23.08 1.28
C LYS A 391 11.57 24.50 1.79
N LEU A 392 11.23 24.67 3.08
CA LEU A 392 11.05 25.99 3.69
C LEU A 392 12.38 26.56 4.18
N SER A 393 12.72 27.75 3.70
CA SER A 393 13.84 28.51 4.23
C SER A 393 13.59 28.95 5.68
N ASN A 394 14.67 28.95 6.48
CA ASN A 394 14.70 29.41 7.87
C ASN A 394 13.67 28.74 8.79
N PHE A 395 13.25 27.50 8.46
CA PHE A 395 12.38 26.73 9.34
C PHE A 395 13.14 26.16 10.53
N VAL A 396 12.59 26.37 11.74
CA VAL A 396 13.15 25.95 13.02
C VAL A 396 12.13 25.07 13.73
N LYS A 397 12.53 23.84 14.05
CA LYS A 397 11.72 22.89 14.85
C LYS A 397 12.29 22.57 16.23
N ASN A 398 13.55 22.93 16.50
CA ASN A 398 14.24 22.61 17.74
C ASN A 398 15.41 23.58 18.00
N LYS A 399 16.09 23.44 19.14
CA LYS A 399 17.26 24.27 19.51
C LYS A 399 18.38 24.24 18.48
N GLU A 400 18.73 23.06 17.98
CA GLU A 400 19.85 22.89 17.05
C GLU A 400 19.60 23.66 15.75
N ASP A 401 18.35 23.68 15.28
CA ASP A 401 17.94 24.42 14.10
C ASP A 401 18.11 25.94 14.27
N ILE A 402 17.77 26.51 15.43
CA ILE A 402 17.98 27.94 15.67
C ILE A 402 19.47 28.26 15.86
N ASP A 403 20.22 27.45 16.60
CA ASP A 403 21.65 27.67 16.79
C ASP A 403 22.40 27.70 15.45
N THR A 404 22.09 26.75 14.57
CA THR A 404 22.69 26.67 13.22
C THR A 404 22.16 27.74 12.27
N LEU A 405 20.92 28.22 12.44
CA LEU A 405 20.40 29.36 11.67
C LEU A 405 21.14 30.66 12.04
N ILE A 406 21.40 30.90 13.33
CA ILE A 406 22.20 32.05 13.77
C ILE A 406 23.65 31.92 13.26
N ASP A 407 24.23 30.72 13.29
CA ASP A 407 25.54 30.44 12.68
C ASP A 407 25.62 30.85 11.20
N LYS A 408 24.56 30.60 10.42
CA LYS A 408 24.48 30.94 8.99
C LYS A 408 24.27 32.43 8.71
N HIS A 409 23.66 33.16 9.64
CA HIS A 409 23.30 34.56 9.44
C HIS A 409 24.45 35.55 9.72
N LEU A 410 25.67 35.08 10.03
CA LEU A 410 26.86 35.93 10.10
C LEU A 410 27.19 36.55 8.73
N ASN A 411 27.33 37.87 8.65
CA ASN A 411 27.85 38.54 7.46
C ASN A 411 29.39 38.59 7.54
N GLU A 412 30.03 37.64 6.87
CA GLU A 412 31.49 37.50 6.82
C GLU A 412 32.20 38.67 6.13
N SER A 413 31.52 39.45 5.27
CA SER A 413 32.14 40.60 4.60
C SER A 413 32.26 41.82 5.50
N LYS A 414 31.34 41.95 6.47
CA LYS A 414 31.28 43.07 7.43
C LYS A 414 31.73 42.66 8.84
N ASN A 415 32.07 41.38 9.02
CA ASN A 415 32.28 40.75 10.33
C ASN A 415 31.16 41.07 11.33
N SER A 416 29.92 41.25 10.84
CA SER A 416 28.78 41.74 11.62
C SER A 416 27.55 40.88 11.39
N TYR A 417 26.58 40.97 12.29
CA TYR A 417 25.30 40.27 12.13
C TYR A 417 24.24 41.24 11.62
N PRO A 418 23.35 40.80 10.71
CA PRO A 418 22.27 41.63 10.24
C PRO A 418 21.37 42.00 11.42
N LYS A 419 20.87 43.24 11.42
CA LYS A 419 19.90 43.72 12.41
C LYS A 419 18.54 42.99 12.35
N LYS A 420 18.37 42.03 11.44
CA LYS A 420 17.14 41.26 11.25
C LYS A 420 17.44 39.78 11.09
N LEU A 421 16.78 38.96 11.90
CA LEU A 421 16.76 37.50 11.78
C LEU A 421 15.34 37.04 11.51
N GLN A 422 15.10 36.47 10.33
CA GLN A 422 13.81 35.89 9.97
C GLN A 422 13.78 34.41 10.33
N VAL A 423 12.76 33.98 11.07
CA VAL A 423 12.57 32.60 11.51
C VAL A 423 11.15 32.14 11.16
N LYS A 424 11.02 30.92 10.63
CA LYS A 424 9.73 30.24 10.45
C LYS A 424 9.61 29.14 11.49
N THR A 425 8.60 29.19 12.35
CA THR A 425 8.53 28.26 13.48
C THR A 425 7.15 28.18 14.11
N HIS A 426 6.94 27.17 14.94
CA HIS A 426 5.76 27.01 15.79
C HIS A 426 5.80 27.87 17.04
N GLN A 427 4.62 28.18 17.58
CA GLN A 427 4.44 29.03 18.76
C GLN A 427 5.16 28.51 20.01
N ASN A 428 5.24 27.19 20.18
CA ASN A 428 5.96 26.58 21.30
C ASN A 428 7.47 26.88 21.29
N MET A 429 8.06 27.17 20.13
CA MET A 429 9.49 27.46 20.00
C MET A 429 9.86 28.92 20.30
N TYR A 430 8.90 29.84 20.42
CA TYR A 430 9.21 31.29 20.48
C TYR A 430 10.11 31.66 21.66
N ASN A 431 9.87 31.06 22.83
CA ASN A 431 10.67 31.29 24.03
C ASN A 431 12.08 30.72 23.87
N GLU A 432 12.20 29.51 23.33
CA GLU A 432 13.48 28.85 23.12
C GLU A 432 14.34 29.59 22.07
N ILE A 433 13.72 30.07 20.99
CA ILE A 433 14.38 30.90 19.98
C ILE A 433 14.88 32.20 20.60
N SER A 434 14.03 32.89 21.36
CA SER A 434 14.42 34.15 22.01
C SER A 434 15.59 33.95 22.98
N LYS A 435 15.55 32.85 23.76
CA LYS A 435 16.64 32.44 24.64
C LYS A 435 17.91 32.11 23.85
N ALA A 436 17.83 31.33 22.77
CA ALA A 436 18.99 30.99 21.95
C ALA A 436 19.64 32.23 21.34
N ILE A 437 18.86 33.21 20.87
CA ILE A 437 19.37 34.49 20.36
C ILE A 437 20.12 35.26 21.46
N GLN A 438 19.56 35.32 22.68
CA GLN A 438 20.19 36.00 23.82
C GLN A 438 21.46 35.28 24.32
N GLU A 439 21.43 33.95 24.46
CA GLU A 439 22.58 33.11 24.80
C GLU A 439 23.70 33.24 23.77
N SER A 440 23.34 33.54 22.52
CA SER A 440 24.26 33.82 21.43
C SER A 440 24.85 35.23 21.47
N GLY A 441 24.51 36.04 22.48
CA GLY A 441 25.05 37.37 22.72
C GLY A 441 24.38 38.49 21.91
N PHE A 442 23.19 38.24 21.34
CA PHE A 442 22.39 39.25 20.64
C PHE A 442 21.27 39.79 21.53
N GLN A 443 21.01 41.09 21.43
CA GLN A 443 19.86 41.72 22.09
C GLN A 443 18.71 41.89 21.10
N ILE A 444 17.55 41.34 21.43
CA ILE A 444 16.31 41.51 20.68
C ILE A 444 15.72 42.87 21.06
N GLN A 445 15.57 43.77 20.09
CA GLN A 445 14.92 45.06 20.27
C GLN A 445 13.40 44.93 20.24
N ASN A 446 12.88 44.24 19.23
CA ASN A 446 11.47 43.86 19.09
C ASN A 446 11.34 42.72 18.07
N PHE A 447 10.13 42.19 17.90
CA PHE A 447 9.83 41.22 16.85
C PHE A 447 8.52 41.59 16.14
N GLN A 448 8.39 41.14 14.89
CA GLN A 448 7.21 41.36 14.06
C GLN A 448 6.78 40.06 13.42
N PHE A 449 5.50 39.71 13.55
CA PHE A 449 4.91 38.63 12.77
C PHE A 449 4.67 39.09 11.34
N ILE A 450 5.16 38.32 10.38
CA ILE A 450 4.80 38.53 8.98
C ILE A 450 3.48 37.82 8.74
N ARG A 451 2.53 38.50 8.08
CA ARG A 451 1.38 37.82 7.49
C ARG A 451 1.90 36.97 6.33
N ASP A 452 2.21 35.72 6.61
CA ASP A 452 2.47 34.75 5.55
C ASP A 452 1.17 34.48 4.79
N GLY A 453 1.26 34.35 3.46
CA GLY A 453 0.14 33.94 2.61
C GLY A 453 -0.36 32.51 2.90
N SER A 454 0.27 31.79 3.84
CA SER A 454 -0.17 30.51 4.36
C SER A 454 -1.07 30.70 5.58
N ALA A 455 -2.33 31.05 5.36
CA ALA A 455 -3.30 31.17 6.46
C ALA A 455 -3.58 29.84 7.19
N TYR A 456 -3.05 28.73 6.67
CA TYR A 456 -3.48 27.38 7.02
C TYR A 456 -2.39 26.47 7.59
N THR A 457 -1.15 26.96 7.69
CA THR A 457 -0.08 26.31 8.45
C THR A 457 -0.01 26.90 9.86
N SER A 458 0.33 26.06 10.86
CA SER A 458 0.46 26.49 12.26
C SER A 458 1.73 27.29 12.51
N TYR A 459 2.80 27.09 11.71
CA TYR A 459 4.01 27.88 11.82
C TYR A 459 3.76 29.33 11.38
N LYS A 460 4.52 30.26 11.93
CA LYS A 460 4.52 31.69 11.55
C LYS A 460 5.93 32.13 11.17
N THR A 461 6.02 33.09 10.24
CA THR A 461 7.26 33.83 10.01
C THR A 461 7.37 35.02 10.96
N ILE A 462 8.51 35.11 11.64
CA ILE A 462 8.82 36.14 12.62
C ILE A 462 10.12 36.83 12.19
N ASN A 463 10.10 38.15 12.14
CA ASN A 463 11.30 38.96 12.03
C ASN A 463 11.71 39.45 13.41
N TYR A 464 12.83 38.96 13.92
CA TYR A 464 13.47 39.50 15.12
C TYR A 464 14.39 40.66 14.73
N ASN A 465 14.11 41.86 15.22
CA ASN A 465 14.99 43.01 15.04
C ASN A 465 16.01 43.05 16.19
N LEU A 466 17.30 43.04 15.84
CA LEU A 466 18.43 42.99 16.76
C LEU A 466 19.02 44.40 16.93
N LYS A 467 19.40 44.75 18.17
CA LYS A 467 19.71 46.13 18.57
C LYS A 467 20.94 46.72 17.88
N GLU A 468 22.03 45.98 17.77
CA GLU A 468 23.32 46.49 17.30
C GLU A 468 24.02 45.48 16.38
N GLU A 469 24.74 45.98 15.38
CA GLU A 469 25.70 45.18 14.62
C GLU A 469 26.90 44.90 15.53
N LYS A 470 27.02 43.65 15.98
CA LYS A 470 28.16 43.23 16.82
C LYS A 470 29.30 42.78 15.91
N THR A 471 30.41 43.50 15.93
CA THR A 471 31.66 43.03 15.32
C THR A 471 32.22 41.90 16.19
N ILE A 472 32.59 40.78 15.59
CA ILE A 472 33.15 39.63 16.30
C ILE A 472 34.53 39.33 15.74
N ASP A 473 35.47 38.97 16.62
CA ASP A 473 36.75 38.41 16.21
C ASP A 473 36.52 37.11 15.43
N ILE A 474 36.99 37.10 14.19
CA ILE A 474 36.86 35.94 13.31
C ILE A 474 38.14 35.13 13.36
N LYS A 475 38.01 33.86 13.74
CA LYS A 475 39.09 32.89 13.63
C LYS A 475 39.07 32.25 12.24
N GLU A 476 40.15 32.43 11.48
CA GLU A 476 40.27 31.75 10.20
C GLU A 476 40.60 30.26 10.38
N ILE A 477 39.83 29.41 9.73
CA ILE A 477 40.01 27.95 9.69
C ILE A 477 40.34 27.58 8.25
N LYS A 478 41.49 26.94 8.04
CA LYS A 478 41.83 26.37 6.74
C LYS A 478 41.28 24.95 6.69
N VAL A 479 40.50 24.64 5.65
CA VAL A 479 40.13 23.26 5.33
C VAL A 479 41.29 22.66 4.56
N GLU A 480 42.04 21.77 5.22
CA GLU A 480 43.26 21.20 4.65
C GLU A 480 42.96 20.11 3.63
N LYS A 481 41.91 19.33 3.86
CA LYS A 481 41.58 18.18 3.02
C LYS A 481 40.10 17.84 3.10
N ILE A 482 39.52 17.53 1.94
CA ILE A 482 38.18 16.96 1.80
C ILE A 482 38.34 15.69 0.97
N GLU A 483 37.99 14.54 1.53
CA GLU A 483 38.18 13.25 0.86
C GLU A 483 37.10 12.23 1.22
N LYS A 484 37.00 11.15 0.44
CA LYS A 484 36.16 10.01 0.81
C LYS A 484 36.66 9.39 2.12
N TYR A 485 35.73 9.11 3.02
CA TYR A 485 36.02 8.38 4.23
C TYR A 485 35.68 6.90 4.06
N GLN A 486 36.64 6.01 4.36
CA GLN A 486 36.41 4.58 4.39
C GLN A 486 35.99 4.15 5.79
N ASN A 487 34.71 3.85 5.98
CA ASN A 487 34.24 3.30 7.24
C ASN A 487 34.60 1.81 7.35
N ASN A 488 35.26 1.45 8.47
CA ASN A 488 35.65 0.07 8.77
C ASN A 488 34.48 -0.80 9.26
N ASN A 489 33.43 -0.20 9.81
CA ASN A 489 32.24 -0.92 10.23
C ASN A 489 31.32 -1.22 9.03
N LYS A 490 31.49 -2.41 8.45
CA LYS A 490 30.66 -2.89 7.32
C LYS A 490 29.19 -3.13 7.68
N SER A 491 28.79 -3.08 8.95
CA SER A 491 27.38 -3.17 9.33
C SER A 491 26.65 -1.83 9.27
N LYS A 492 27.36 -0.69 9.12
CA LYS A 492 26.73 0.63 9.02
C LYS A 492 26.08 0.77 7.65
N ALA A 493 24.76 0.91 7.62
CA ALA A 493 24.03 1.19 6.38
C ALA A 493 24.56 2.47 5.73
N LEU A 494 24.84 2.40 4.44
CA LEU A 494 25.41 3.47 3.61
C LEU A 494 26.77 4.00 4.12
N GLY A 495 27.52 3.19 4.88
CA GLY A 495 28.82 3.57 5.43
C GLY A 495 29.91 3.88 4.39
N ASP A 496 29.75 3.43 3.14
CA ASP A 496 30.65 3.76 2.02
C ASP A 496 30.45 5.20 1.49
N TYR A 497 29.33 5.83 1.85
CA TYR A 497 28.95 7.17 1.42
C TYR A 497 29.29 8.19 2.50
N ALA A 498 30.59 8.46 2.68
CA ALA A 498 31.05 9.40 3.69
C ALA A 498 32.18 10.30 3.19
N ILE A 499 32.21 11.54 3.68
CA ILE A 499 33.27 12.53 3.42
C ILE A 499 33.98 12.84 4.74
N LYS A 500 35.31 12.81 4.75
CA LYS A 500 36.12 13.35 5.85
C LYS A 500 36.63 14.74 5.49
N ILE A 501 36.38 15.70 6.36
CA ILE A 501 36.83 17.09 6.27
C ILE A 501 37.84 17.33 7.38
N THR A 502 39.08 17.65 7.01
CA THR A 502 40.17 17.91 7.97
C THR A 502 40.47 19.40 8.04
N PHE A 503 40.51 19.96 9.26
CA PHE A 503 40.85 21.35 9.51
C PHE A 503 42.27 21.49 10.05
N ASN A 504 42.90 22.66 9.84
CA ASN A 504 44.21 22.96 10.43
C ASN A 504 44.20 23.01 11.97
N GLN A 505 43.02 23.12 12.58
CA GLN A 505 42.84 23.11 14.03
C GLN A 505 41.45 22.60 14.41
N LYS A 506 41.31 22.11 15.64
CA LYS A 506 40.03 21.63 16.16
C LYS A 506 39.00 22.76 16.24
N VAL A 507 37.81 22.48 15.71
CA VAL A 507 36.62 23.33 15.84
C VAL A 507 35.52 22.48 16.45
N ASP A 508 35.04 22.86 17.63
CA ASP A 508 34.03 22.09 18.36
C ASP A 508 32.60 22.54 18.02
N ASN A 509 31.64 21.65 18.27
CA ASN A 509 30.20 21.93 18.13
C ASN A 509 29.76 22.36 16.72
N LEU A 510 30.37 21.79 15.67
CA LEU A 510 29.73 21.77 14.36
C LEU A 510 28.61 20.72 14.35
N LYS A 511 27.51 21.07 13.70
CA LYS A 511 26.26 20.31 13.57
C LYS A 511 25.98 20.06 12.11
N ILE A 512 25.04 19.15 11.82
CA ILE A 512 24.68 18.77 10.44
C ILE A 512 24.42 20.01 9.58
N LYS A 513 23.59 20.94 10.08
CA LYS A 513 23.21 22.15 9.34
C LYS A 513 24.34 23.18 9.19
N ASN A 514 25.47 23.08 9.90
CA ASN A 514 26.61 23.97 9.68
C ASN A 514 27.32 23.69 8.35
N PHE A 515 27.27 22.45 7.85
CA PHE A 515 27.83 22.06 6.56
C PHE A 515 26.78 22.25 5.47
N ILE A 516 27.13 22.99 4.41
CA ILE A 516 26.24 23.25 3.28
C ILE A 516 26.77 22.45 2.10
N ILE A 517 26.03 21.41 1.72
CA ILE A 517 26.40 20.51 0.63
C ILE A 517 25.35 20.50 -0.48
N GLU A 518 25.80 20.19 -1.69
CA GLU A 518 24.94 19.97 -2.85
C GLU A 518 24.93 18.49 -3.27
N LYS A 519 23.81 18.06 -3.86
CA LYS A 519 23.58 16.73 -4.46
C LYS A 519 23.51 15.53 -3.51
N ALA A 520 23.52 15.75 -2.20
CA ALA A 520 23.23 14.76 -1.17
C ALA A 520 22.71 15.45 0.10
N LEU A 521 22.17 14.68 1.04
CA LEU A 521 21.87 15.12 2.40
C LEU A 521 22.86 14.49 3.39
N ILE A 522 23.08 15.18 4.51
CA ILE A 522 23.87 14.65 5.62
C ILE A 522 22.91 13.94 6.57
N LYS A 523 23.19 12.68 6.86
CA LYS A 523 22.43 11.85 7.80
C LYS A 523 22.95 11.99 9.21
N GLU A 524 24.26 11.97 9.36
CA GLU A 524 24.95 11.90 10.63
C GLU A 524 26.34 12.52 10.47
N ILE A 525 26.88 13.07 11.57
CA ILE A 525 28.24 13.57 11.63
C ILE A 525 28.98 12.99 12.83
N GLU A 526 30.29 12.83 12.69
CA GLU A 526 31.18 12.37 13.75
C GLU A 526 32.44 13.25 13.77
N GLN A 527 32.86 13.70 14.96
CA GLN A 527 34.09 14.47 15.11
C GLN A 527 35.26 13.53 15.43
N ASP A 528 36.28 13.54 14.59
CA ASP A 528 37.53 12.80 14.76
C ASP A 528 38.68 13.81 14.88
N LYS A 529 39.06 14.13 16.12
CA LYS A 529 40.10 15.13 16.43
C LYS A 529 39.78 16.52 15.82
N ASN A 530 40.56 16.97 14.85
CA ASN A 530 40.39 18.19 14.07
C ASN A 530 39.59 17.97 12.78
N SER A 531 39.01 16.79 12.60
CA SER A 531 38.25 16.41 11.41
C SER A 531 36.78 16.16 11.74
N TYR A 532 35.93 16.24 10.73
CA TYR A 532 34.55 15.79 10.76
C TYR A 532 34.29 14.79 9.65
N ILE A 533 33.61 13.71 9.99
CA ILE A 533 33.12 12.71 9.04
C ILE A 533 31.63 12.99 8.83
N LEU A 534 31.22 13.21 7.58
CA LEU A 534 29.84 13.41 7.18
C LEU A 534 29.35 12.14 6.49
N TYR A 535 28.37 11.45 7.09
CA TYR A 535 27.69 10.32 6.47
C TYR A 535 26.53 10.83 5.62
N LEU A 536 26.49 10.42 4.35
CA LEU A 536 25.61 10.97 3.34
C LEU A 536 24.52 9.96 2.94
N ASP A 537 23.34 10.49 2.61
CA ASP A 537 22.27 9.76 1.96
C ASP A 537 21.43 10.69 1.05
N HIS A 538 20.30 10.20 0.53
CA HIS A 538 19.38 10.97 -0.33
C HIS A 538 20.11 11.79 -1.40
N PHE A 539 20.98 11.13 -2.15
CA PHE A 539 21.65 11.71 -3.31
C PHE A 539 20.60 12.15 -4.35
N THR A 540 20.95 13.10 -5.21
CA THR A 540 20.02 13.56 -6.26
C THR A 540 19.85 12.56 -7.40
N ASN A 541 20.81 11.66 -7.62
CA ASN A 541 20.79 10.63 -8.65
C ASN A 541 21.58 9.38 -8.22
N PHE A 542 21.44 8.29 -8.95
CA PHE A 542 22.37 7.14 -8.90
C PHE A 542 23.51 7.31 -9.93
N ASN A 543 24.49 6.41 -9.88
CA ASN A 543 25.77 6.43 -10.61
C ASN A 543 26.69 7.57 -10.11
N LYS A 544 27.46 8.17 -11.01
CA LYS A 544 28.40 9.25 -10.68
C LYS A 544 27.69 10.49 -10.15
N VAL A 545 27.93 10.83 -8.88
CA VAL A 545 27.45 12.06 -8.24
C VAL A 545 28.62 12.80 -7.62
N ASN A 546 28.90 13.99 -8.11
CA ASN A 546 29.89 14.90 -7.53
C ASN A 546 29.24 15.76 -6.45
N VAL A 547 29.41 15.34 -5.18
CA VAL A 547 28.93 16.07 -3.99
C VAL A 547 29.88 17.22 -3.71
N LYS A 548 29.32 18.42 -3.58
CA LYS A 548 30.10 19.64 -3.36
C LYS A 548 29.81 20.21 -1.97
N LEU A 549 30.84 20.44 -1.17
CA LEU A 549 30.76 21.23 0.07
C LEU A 549 30.88 22.70 -0.30
N THR A 550 29.75 23.39 -0.41
CA THR A 550 29.75 24.78 -0.85
C THR A 550 30.21 25.73 0.24
N ASP A 551 29.94 25.39 1.50
CA ASP A 551 30.22 26.29 2.61
C ASP A 551 30.20 25.56 3.98
N ILE A 552 30.88 26.14 4.96
CA ILE A 552 30.76 25.77 6.38
C ILE A 552 30.50 27.06 7.15
N LYS A 553 29.35 27.15 7.81
CA LYS A 553 28.98 28.34 8.58
C LYS A 553 29.00 28.06 10.08
N LYS A 554 29.82 28.80 10.81
CA LYS A 554 29.87 28.80 12.27
C LYS A 554 30.18 30.21 12.78
N ARG A 555 29.42 30.70 13.77
CA ARG A 555 29.71 32.01 14.37
C ARG A 555 31.13 32.10 14.91
N GLY A 556 31.83 33.19 14.58
CA GLY A 556 33.21 33.46 15.05
C GLY A 556 34.29 32.72 14.26
N PHE A 557 33.91 31.99 13.20
CA PHE A 557 34.84 31.28 12.33
C PHE A 557 34.60 31.64 10.87
N LYS A 558 35.68 31.68 10.09
CA LYS A 558 35.62 31.76 8.63
C LYS A 558 36.39 30.58 8.06
N PHE A 559 35.72 29.77 7.24
CA PHE A 559 36.31 28.56 6.68
C PHE A 559 36.80 28.82 5.25
N ASN A 560 38.09 28.66 5.04
CA ASN A 560 38.71 28.77 3.73
C ASN A 560 38.75 27.37 3.10
N LEU A 561 37.88 27.16 2.10
CA LEU A 561 37.73 25.89 1.37
C LEU A 561 38.70 25.84 0.18
N SER A 562 39.43 24.73 0.04
CA SER A 562 40.19 24.35 -1.16
C SER A 562 39.75 22.96 -1.61
N ASP A 563 39.55 22.73 -2.91
CA ASP A 563 39.03 21.49 -3.51
C ASP A 563 37.82 20.89 -2.77
N ASN A 564 36.62 21.38 -3.12
CA ASN A 564 35.41 21.16 -2.34
C ASN A 564 34.43 20.13 -2.92
N SER A 565 34.92 19.20 -3.73
CA SER A 565 34.10 18.24 -4.48
C SER A 565 34.59 16.81 -4.31
N VAL A 566 33.68 15.90 -4.00
CA VAL A 566 33.94 14.46 -3.86
C VAL A 566 32.97 13.67 -4.75
N GLU A 567 33.50 12.91 -5.69
CA GLU A 567 32.70 12.07 -6.59
C GLU A 567 32.38 10.72 -5.96
N PHE A 568 31.10 10.37 -5.82
CA PHE A 568 30.63 9.05 -5.41
C PHE A 568 30.06 8.27 -6.59
N GLU A 569 30.24 6.95 -6.58
CA GLU A 569 29.51 6.03 -7.45
C GLU A 569 28.32 5.49 -6.65
N VAL A 570 27.17 6.15 -6.77
CA VAL A 570 25.98 5.91 -5.95
C VAL A 570 25.16 4.75 -6.52
N LYS A 571 25.08 3.64 -5.80
CA LYS A 571 24.44 2.41 -6.27
C LYS A 571 23.20 2.08 -5.47
N LYS A 572 22.20 1.50 -6.14
CA LYS A 572 21.13 0.75 -5.48
C LYS A 572 21.26 -0.73 -5.82
N PHE A 573 20.54 -1.59 -5.12
CA PHE A 573 20.41 -2.98 -5.56
C PHE A 573 19.72 -3.03 -6.94
N ASP A 574 20.41 -3.61 -7.92
CA ASP A 574 19.97 -3.61 -9.34
C ASP A 574 18.69 -4.42 -9.58
N LYS A 575 18.48 -5.46 -8.76
CA LYS A 575 17.30 -6.32 -8.84
C LYS A 575 16.46 -6.16 -7.59
N LYS A 576 15.15 -5.95 -7.78
CA LYS A 576 14.16 -6.22 -6.74
C LYS A 576 14.23 -7.70 -6.33
N PRO A 577 13.77 -8.07 -5.13
CA PRO A 577 13.66 -9.48 -4.75
C PRO A 577 12.77 -10.27 -5.72
N GLU A 578 12.98 -11.59 -5.72
CA GLU A 578 12.18 -12.58 -6.45
C GLU A 578 11.56 -13.57 -5.46
N ALA A 579 11.07 -13.06 -4.33
CA ALA A 579 10.43 -13.85 -3.29
C ALA A 579 9.23 -14.61 -3.87
N ILE A 580 9.14 -15.90 -3.55
CA ILE A 580 8.04 -16.77 -3.95
C ILE A 580 7.12 -16.92 -2.74
N VAL A 581 5.84 -16.64 -2.95
CA VAL A 581 4.81 -16.67 -1.91
C VAL A 581 3.77 -17.72 -2.29
N LYS A 582 3.53 -18.66 -1.37
CA LYS A 582 2.51 -19.69 -1.51
C LYS A 582 1.64 -19.72 -0.26
N ALA A 583 0.35 -19.43 -0.40
CA ALA A 583 -0.64 -19.60 0.64
C ALA A 583 -0.72 -21.07 1.07
N VAL A 584 -0.76 -21.28 2.38
CA VAL A 584 -0.84 -22.62 3.00
C VAL A 584 -2.02 -22.75 3.97
N GLY A 585 -2.69 -21.64 4.28
CA GLY A 585 -3.84 -21.61 5.20
C GLY A 585 -4.77 -20.43 4.92
N GLU A 586 -5.59 -20.09 5.91
CA GLU A 586 -6.58 -19.01 5.83
C GLU A 586 -5.97 -17.61 6.04
N ASN A 587 -4.79 -17.56 6.67
CA ASN A 587 -4.04 -16.36 7.04
C ASN A 587 -2.52 -16.63 7.07
N GLU A 588 -2.05 -17.67 6.38
CA GLU A 588 -0.66 -18.14 6.41
C GLU A 588 -0.11 -18.29 5.00
N VAL A 589 1.13 -17.86 4.80
CA VAL A 589 1.86 -18.02 3.56
C VAL A 589 3.27 -18.56 3.81
N LEU A 590 3.69 -19.53 3.00
CA LEU A 590 5.08 -19.92 2.86
C LEU A 590 5.80 -18.91 1.97
N ILE A 591 6.85 -18.31 2.51
CA ILE A 591 7.77 -17.42 1.79
C ILE A 591 9.06 -18.20 1.52
N SER A 592 9.56 -18.12 0.30
CA SER A 592 10.80 -18.78 -0.13
C SER A 592 11.54 -17.94 -1.18
N ASN A 593 12.75 -18.34 -1.57
CA ASN A 593 13.63 -17.58 -2.46
C ASN A 593 13.96 -16.17 -1.93
N VAL A 594 14.17 -16.07 -0.61
CA VAL A 594 14.55 -14.85 0.10
C VAL A 594 15.90 -15.05 0.78
N LYS A 595 16.57 -13.96 1.19
CA LYS A 595 17.91 -14.03 1.81
C LYS A 595 18.06 -13.01 2.92
N SER A 596 19.05 -13.25 3.81
CA SER A 596 19.46 -12.25 4.79
C SER A 596 19.89 -10.94 4.09
N GLY A 597 19.50 -9.81 4.66
CA GLY A 597 19.61 -8.49 4.01
C GLY A 597 18.35 -8.07 3.23
N MET A 598 17.38 -8.96 3.05
CA MET A 598 16.04 -8.60 2.59
C MET A 598 15.11 -8.27 3.76
N GLN A 599 14.03 -7.54 3.45
CA GLN A 599 12.93 -7.25 4.34
C GLN A 599 11.60 -7.58 3.66
N TYR A 600 10.59 -7.93 4.45
CA TYR A 600 9.21 -8.03 3.99
C TYR A 600 8.24 -7.27 4.90
N ARG A 601 7.06 -6.96 4.39
CA ARG A 601 5.93 -6.45 5.18
C ARG A 601 4.61 -6.74 4.50
N ASN A 602 3.52 -6.74 5.27
CA ASN A 602 2.16 -6.85 4.75
C ASN A 602 1.46 -5.48 4.80
N ASN A 603 1.05 -4.98 3.64
CA ASN A 603 0.49 -3.64 3.44
C ASN A 603 1.44 -2.56 3.99
N LEU A 604 0.94 -1.68 4.87
CA LEU A 604 1.67 -0.55 5.45
C LEU A 604 2.23 -0.85 6.86
N SER A 605 2.41 -2.13 7.20
CA SER A 605 3.08 -2.52 8.44
C SER A 605 4.59 -2.18 8.39
N GLN A 606 5.25 -2.27 9.54
CA GLN A 606 6.70 -2.07 9.61
C GLN A 606 7.44 -3.16 8.82
N TRP A 607 8.60 -2.80 8.26
CA TRP A 607 9.48 -3.75 7.60
C TRP A 607 10.07 -4.73 8.62
N ILE A 608 9.99 -6.02 8.29
CA ILE A 608 10.51 -7.13 9.07
C ILE A 608 11.75 -7.70 8.36
N ASP A 609 12.86 -7.80 9.08
CA ASP A 609 14.10 -8.39 8.56
C ASP A 609 13.93 -9.90 8.32
N ILE A 610 14.35 -10.36 7.14
CA ILE A 610 14.38 -11.78 6.78
C ILE A 610 15.69 -12.39 7.27
N LYS A 611 15.59 -13.52 8.00
CA LYS A 611 16.74 -14.22 8.60
C LYS A 611 17.05 -15.55 7.95
N THR A 612 16.06 -16.23 7.36
CA THR A 612 16.16 -17.54 6.74
C THR A 612 15.72 -17.50 5.29
N GLU A 613 16.13 -18.49 4.49
CA GLU A 613 15.81 -18.52 3.05
C GLU A 613 14.37 -18.96 2.74
N SER A 614 13.70 -19.56 3.73
CA SER A 614 12.29 -19.89 3.69
C SER A 614 11.70 -19.95 5.10
N PHE A 615 10.44 -19.55 5.25
CA PHE A 615 9.68 -19.58 6.50
C PHE A 615 8.17 -19.41 6.24
N ILE A 616 7.34 -19.76 7.23
CA ILE A 616 5.90 -19.46 7.22
C ILE A 616 5.70 -18.11 7.89
N ALA A 617 5.01 -17.21 7.20
CA ALA A 617 4.52 -15.97 7.77
C ALA A 617 3.03 -16.12 8.12
N GLU A 618 2.71 -15.85 9.38
CA GLU A 618 1.36 -15.94 9.94
C GLU A 618 0.69 -14.55 9.97
N ASN A 619 -0.62 -14.53 10.26
CA ASN A 619 -1.42 -13.31 10.38
C ASN A 619 -1.42 -12.43 9.13
N ILE A 620 -1.32 -13.06 7.95
CA ILE A 620 -1.39 -12.37 6.67
C ILE A 620 -2.81 -11.90 6.43
N VAL A 621 -2.94 -10.61 6.15
CA VAL A 621 -4.19 -9.99 5.70
C VAL A 621 -4.12 -9.69 4.20
N LEU A 622 -5.30 -9.55 3.59
CA LEU A 622 -5.45 -9.29 2.16
C LEU A 622 -4.77 -7.98 1.75
N GLY A 623 -4.35 -7.92 0.48
CA GLY A 623 -3.61 -6.79 -0.08
C GLY A 623 -2.20 -7.18 -0.48
N ARG A 624 -1.24 -6.27 -0.32
CA ARG A 624 0.12 -6.45 -0.85
C ARG A 624 1.05 -7.04 0.22
N LEU A 625 1.72 -8.13 -0.12
CA LEU A 625 2.93 -8.57 0.55
C LEU A 625 4.13 -7.99 -0.21
N GLN A 626 4.97 -7.23 0.48
CA GLN A 626 6.02 -6.42 -0.14
C GLN A 626 7.39 -6.91 0.30
N PHE A 627 8.36 -6.92 -0.62
CA PHE A 627 9.74 -7.35 -0.37
C PHE A 627 10.73 -6.34 -0.94
N ARG A 628 11.84 -6.11 -0.25
CA ARG A 628 12.97 -5.32 -0.76
C ARG A 628 14.30 -5.82 -0.18
N TRP A 629 15.40 -5.53 -0.87
CA TRP A 629 16.70 -5.42 -0.20
C TRP A 629 16.73 -4.14 0.61
N LYS A 630 17.17 -4.20 1.88
CA LYS A 630 17.37 -2.99 2.68
C LYS A 630 18.71 -2.33 2.32
N ASP A 631 18.91 -1.09 2.76
CA ASP A 631 20.19 -0.41 2.61
C ASP A 631 21.33 -1.30 3.17
N SER A 632 22.38 -1.44 2.37
CA SER A 632 23.62 -2.13 2.73
C SER A 632 24.73 -1.12 2.95
N PHE A 633 25.95 -1.59 3.23
CA PHE A 633 27.10 -0.70 3.41
C PHE A 633 27.36 0.21 2.20
N ASP A 634 27.23 -0.33 0.98
CA ASP A 634 27.62 0.30 -0.28
C ASP A 634 26.45 0.50 -1.27
N LYS A 635 25.22 0.10 -0.92
CA LYS A 635 24.05 0.22 -1.81
C LYS A 635 22.80 0.66 -1.08
N PHE A 636 22.05 1.55 -1.73
CA PHE A 636 20.67 1.87 -1.40
C PHE A 636 19.75 0.68 -1.64
N ALA A 637 18.66 0.63 -0.88
CA ALA A 637 17.59 -0.36 -0.99
C ALA A 637 17.12 -0.58 -2.44
N SER A 638 16.69 -1.81 -2.74
CA SER A 638 16.14 -2.14 -4.06
C SER A 638 14.78 -1.49 -4.27
N ASP A 639 14.31 -1.50 -5.52
CA ASP A 639 12.89 -1.35 -5.79
C ASP A 639 12.08 -2.47 -5.10
N ILE A 640 10.81 -2.20 -4.80
CA ILE A 640 9.94 -3.13 -4.07
C ILE A 640 9.34 -4.17 -5.02
N GLN A 641 9.43 -5.44 -4.63
CA GLN A 641 8.60 -6.51 -5.20
C GLN A 641 7.27 -6.55 -4.46
N ASN A 642 6.15 -6.46 -5.19
CA ASN A 642 4.81 -6.62 -4.66
C ASN A 642 4.23 -7.98 -5.07
N VAL A 643 3.64 -8.70 -4.12
CA VAL A 643 2.84 -9.90 -4.35
C VAL A 643 1.45 -9.66 -3.78
N GLU A 644 0.43 -9.66 -4.63
CA GLU A 644 -0.96 -9.48 -4.20
C GLU A 644 -1.45 -10.75 -3.52
N ILE A 645 -2.08 -10.63 -2.36
CA ILE A 645 -2.67 -11.73 -1.59
C ILE A 645 -4.18 -11.64 -1.68
N THR A 646 -4.79 -12.68 -2.23
CA THR A 646 -6.24 -12.82 -2.36
C THR A 646 -6.77 -13.92 -1.43
N LYS A 647 -8.08 -14.13 -1.41
CA LYS A 647 -8.70 -15.23 -0.67
C LYS A 647 -9.66 -15.98 -1.57
N ALA A 648 -9.66 -17.30 -1.44
CA ALA A 648 -10.57 -18.17 -2.17
C ALA A 648 -12.02 -17.95 -1.72
N ASN A 649 -12.96 -18.25 -2.63
CA ASN A 649 -14.38 -18.05 -2.38
C ASN A 649 -14.90 -18.95 -1.26
N ASP A 650 -15.72 -18.36 -0.39
CA ASP A 650 -16.40 -19.08 0.68
C ASP A 650 -17.42 -20.08 0.12
N VAL A 651 -17.52 -21.24 0.76
CA VAL A 651 -18.27 -22.38 0.24
C VAL A 651 -19.70 -22.51 0.81
N TYR A 652 -20.08 -21.66 1.78
CA TYR A 652 -21.31 -21.82 2.57
C TYR A 652 -22.63 -21.75 1.79
N ASN A 653 -22.67 -21.04 0.65
CA ASN A 653 -23.85 -20.98 -0.23
C ASN A 653 -23.88 -22.08 -1.29
N ILE A 654 -22.77 -22.81 -1.45
CA ILE A 654 -22.56 -23.76 -2.53
C ILE A 654 -22.73 -25.18 -2.01
N VAL A 655 -22.07 -25.49 -0.89
CA VAL A 655 -22.06 -26.83 -0.31
C VAL A 655 -23.37 -27.08 0.44
N LYS A 656 -24.03 -28.19 0.13
CA LYS A 656 -25.32 -28.59 0.73
C LYS A 656 -25.31 -30.05 1.15
N LEU A 657 -26.14 -30.39 2.14
CA LEU A 657 -26.40 -31.77 2.55
C LEU A 657 -27.64 -32.30 1.81
N GLU A 658 -27.42 -33.30 0.95
CA GLU A 658 -28.46 -34.13 0.34
C GLU A 658 -28.71 -35.34 1.25
N ARG A 659 -29.95 -35.48 1.73
CA ARG A 659 -30.33 -36.56 2.65
C ARG A 659 -30.33 -37.92 1.94
N PRO A 660 -29.95 -39.02 2.62
CA PRO A 660 -29.60 -39.08 4.05
C PRO A 660 -28.15 -38.70 4.38
N ASN A 661 -27.15 -39.01 3.55
CA ASN A 661 -25.72 -38.91 3.92
C ASN A 661 -24.79 -38.50 2.75
N THR A 662 -25.21 -37.53 1.93
CA THR A 662 -24.43 -37.07 0.77
C THR A 662 -24.17 -35.57 0.85
N ILE A 663 -22.91 -35.14 0.74
CA ILE A 663 -22.57 -33.73 0.56
C ILE A 663 -22.45 -33.44 -0.93
N ILE A 664 -23.14 -32.41 -1.41
CA ILE A 664 -23.13 -31.95 -2.80
C ILE A 664 -22.65 -30.50 -2.88
N GLY A 665 -22.28 -30.03 -4.07
CA GLY A 665 -21.78 -28.67 -4.24
C GLY A 665 -20.27 -28.55 -4.03
N VAL A 666 -19.56 -29.67 -3.94
CA VAL A 666 -18.10 -29.73 -3.77
C VAL A 666 -17.41 -30.00 -5.09
N ASP A 667 -16.11 -29.74 -5.20
CA ASP A 667 -15.30 -30.14 -6.34
C ASP A 667 -13.82 -30.29 -5.96
N ASN A 668 -12.96 -30.54 -6.96
CA ASN A 668 -11.53 -30.79 -6.74
C ASN A 668 -10.72 -29.59 -6.23
N THR A 669 -11.31 -28.38 -6.23
CA THR A 669 -10.70 -27.18 -5.64
C THR A 669 -10.92 -27.10 -4.13
N MET A 670 -11.76 -27.99 -3.58
CA MET A 670 -12.14 -28.00 -2.17
C MET A 670 -11.48 -29.14 -1.40
N GLU A 671 -11.34 -28.94 -0.10
CA GLU A 671 -10.85 -29.93 0.85
C GLU A 671 -11.79 -30.03 2.04
N TYR A 672 -11.74 -31.16 2.72
CA TYR A 672 -12.54 -31.39 3.92
C TYR A 672 -11.73 -32.04 5.04
N ARG A 673 -12.21 -31.89 6.27
CA ARG A 673 -11.74 -32.67 7.42
C ARG A 673 -12.89 -32.95 8.37
N VAL A 674 -12.68 -33.84 9.33
CA VAL A 674 -13.69 -34.19 10.33
C VAL A 674 -13.21 -33.70 11.69
N ILE A 675 -14.02 -32.82 12.30
CA ILE A 675 -13.70 -32.20 13.59
C ILE A 675 -13.47 -33.29 14.64
N ASN A 676 -12.44 -33.11 15.47
CA ASN A 676 -12.01 -34.04 16.53
C ASN A 676 -11.58 -35.45 16.06
N LYS A 677 -11.45 -35.68 14.75
CA LYS A 677 -10.99 -36.96 14.19
C LYS A 677 -9.71 -36.85 13.36
N ASN A 678 -9.50 -35.72 12.67
CA ASN A 678 -8.26 -35.44 11.95
C ASN A 678 -7.99 -33.94 11.88
N SER A 679 -6.74 -33.55 12.07
CA SER A 679 -6.27 -32.17 11.90
C SER A 679 -5.88 -31.84 10.46
N GLN A 680 -5.57 -32.85 9.64
CA GLN A 680 -5.17 -32.72 8.24
C GLN A 680 -6.39 -32.58 7.32
N TRP A 681 -6.22 -31.77 6.27
CA TRP A 681 -7.22 -31.58 5.22
C TRP A 681 -7.08 -32.64 4.13
N GLU A 682 -8.19 -33.24 3.76
CA GLU A 682 -8.30 -34.25 2.70
C GLU A 682 -8.84 -33.60 1.42
N SER A 683 -8.20 -33.88 0.29
CA SER A 683 -8.66 -33.35 -1.01
C SER A 683 -9.98 -33.99 -1.44
N ILE A 684 -10.90 -33.15 -1.91
CA ILE A 684 -12.08 -33.61 -2.64
C ILE A 684 -11.67 -33.87 -4.10
N ILE A 685 -12.25 -34.89 -4.74
CA ILE A 685 -11.98 -35.27 -6.13
C ILE A 685 -13.26 -35.40 -6.98
N SER A 686 -14.43 -35.49 -6.35
CA SER A 686 -15.74 -35.65 -7.00
C SER A 686 -16.65 -34.43 -6.76
N ASN A 687 -17.79 -34.38 -7.45
CA ASN A 687 -18.82 -33.35 -7.27
C ASN A 687 -19.75 -33.61 -6.07
N LYS A 688 -19.64 -34.81 -5.48
CA LYS A 688 -20.38 -35.27 -4.31
C LYS A 688 -19.50 -36.10 -3.38
N ILE A 689 -19.80 -36.12 -2.10
CA ILE A 689 -19.20 -37.03 -1.11
C ILE A 689 -20.30 -37.88 -0.52
N GLU A 690 -20.27 -39.18 -0.78
CA GLU A 690 -21.35 -40.12 -0.44
C GLU A 690 -20.96 -41.03 0.73
N ASN A 691 -21.96 -41.71 1.30
CA ASN A 691 -21.79 -42.68 2.38
C ASN A 691 -21.09 -42.10 3.62
N LEU A 692 -21.38 -40.83 3.92
CA LEU A 692 -20.81 -40.13 5.06
C LEU A 692 -21.29 -40.73 6.39
N LYS A 693 -20.36 -40.85 7.35
CA LYS A 693 -20.68 -41.28 8.72
C LYS A 693 -21.07 -40.08 9.59
N SER A 694 -21.77 -40.35 10.69
CA SER A 694 -22.11 -39.35 11.70
C SER A 694 -20.87 -38.58 12.20
N GLY A 695 -21.01 -37.27 12.29
CA GLY A 695 -19.95 -36.33 12.65
C GLY A 695 -20.10 -34.96 11.98
N THR A 696 -19.21 -34.04 12.37
CA THR A 696 -19.14 -32.68 11.80
C THR A 696 -17.96 -32.58 10.85
N TYR A 697 -18.28 -32.26 9.59
CA TYR A 697 -17.33 -32.09 8.50
C TYR A 697 -17.08 -30.60 8.29
N GLU A 698 -15.82 -30.20 8.24
CA GLU A 698 -15.40 -28.87 7.78
C GLU A 698 -15.00 -28.96 6.32
N ILE A 699 -15.49 -28.03 5.51
CA ILE A 699 -15.22 -27.96 4.08
C ILE A 699 -14.78 -26.55 3.73
N ARG A 700 -13.75 -26.40 2.89
CA ARG A 700 -13.30 -25.10 2.38
C ARG A 700 -12.70 -25.23 0.99
N THR A 701 -12.57 -24.10 0.30
CA THR A 701 -11.73 -24.01 -0.90
C THR A 701 -10.26 -23.99 -0.49
N LYS A 702 -9.44 -24.83 -1.13
CA LYS A 702 -8.00 -24.95 -0.85
C LYS A 702 -7.28 -23.63 -1.11
N ALA A 703 -6.20 -23.39 -0.38
CA ALA A 703 -5.24 -22.36 -0.76
C ALA A 703 -4.63 -22.69 -2.13
N ASN A 704 -4.42 -21.67 -2.97
CA ASN A 704 -3.86 -21.84 -4.31
C ASN A 704 -2.94 -20.67 -4.66
N ASN A 705 -1.67 -20.95 -4.96
CA ASN A 705 -0.65 -19.92 -5.21
C ASN A 705 -0.65 -18.84 -4.13
N ASN A 706 -0.93 -17.59 -4.48
CA ASN A 706 -1.04 -16.44 -3.57
C ASN A 706 -2.46 -16.20 -3.02
N SER A 707 -3.39 -17.14 -3.25
CA SER A 707 -4.76 -17.08 -2.73
C SER A 707 -4.89 -17.92 -1.46
N LEU A 708 -5.21 -17.27 -0.34
CA LEU A 708 -5.50 -17.91 0.94
C LEU A 708 -6.70 -18.84 0.83
N ALA A 709 -6.73 -19.90 1.65
CA ALA A 709 -7.89 -20.78 1.73
C ALA A 709 -9.14 -19.99 2.15
N SER A 710 -10.32 -20.45 1.72
CA SER A 710 -11.58 -19.81 2.14
C SER A 710 -11.83 -20.07 3.62
N ASN A 711 -12.78 -19.34 4.22
CA ASN A 711 -13.27 -19.76 5.53
C ASN A 711 -13.90 -21.15 5.42
N SER A 712 -13.75 -21.98 6.46
CA SER A 712 -14.38 -23.29 6.49
C SER A 712 -15.88 -23.22 6.81
N HIS A 713 -16.67 -24.05 6.14
CA HIS A 713 -18.08 -24.26 6.41
C HIS A 713 -18.29 -25.62 7.07
N GLN A 714 -19.12 -25.67 8.11
CA GLN A 714 -19.40 -26.89 8.87
C GLN A 714 -20.72 -27.53 8.45
N ILE A 715 -20.70 -28.85 8.22
CA ILE A 715 -21.88 -29.68 7.97
C ILE A 715 -21.90 -30.81 8.97
N THR A 716 -22.99 -30.89 9.75
CA THR A 716 -23.20 -31.96 10.72
C THR A 716 -24.14 -33.02 10.14
N ILE A 717 -23.70 -34.27 10.21
CA ILE A 717 -24.46 -35.45 9.84
C ILE A 717 -24.75 -36.21 11.13
N ASN A 718 -26.04 -36.42 11.40
CA ASN A 718 -26.51 -37.05 12.63
C ASN A 718 -26.54 -38.56 12.50
#